data_AF-A0A1Z9PTE9-F1
#
_entry.id   AF-A0A1Z9PTE9-F1
#
_cell.length_a   1.000
_cell.length_b   1.000
_cell.length_c   1.000
_cell.angle_alpha   90.00
_cell.angle_beta   90.00
_cell.angle_gamma   90.00
#
_symmetry.space_group_name_H-M   'P 1'
#
loop_
_entity.id
_entity.type
_entity.pdbx_description
1 polymer ?
#
loop_
_entity_poly.entity_id
_entity_poly.type
_entity_poly.pdbx_seq_one_letter_code
_entity_poly.pdbx_strand_id
1 'polypeptide(L)'
;MADITAARLNNLQSRIELILGQGSGTSGYGQTVTSSSVNNTSDLVDADHINNLYTDLVKARIHQVGVTETGIRQVIEDLNTIAEETSQQVNDDGVLAGDAEGTLKGIADYETLMNSIETDKLLVHPSQAALEPKITSTRTATWNGLIYHVFTITFDNESHRRHFFNAGGEIRVSANNTGATTPKGLDWAALCSEIGVIKFASTITTATGSGQGYAIGNNSLTSSYQTVFLKTGSGSYSGVYAGNLYTVKARIANSQVIEFRIEFNDVVVDNNVDNNVDGTLTSTVQQYRAVGATSVTVPTPTYFTTVQLNGFAVPQDNNTPTYVISTVPQSSVNEGGTITYTLTTTNVSNSTAVPYTITGVTTSDLDGQPLTGNFIVQNNTASLSIGITGDNLTEGAEQITLTLNNGAATRTLQINDTSTANNAYYYDPHWYNEFSSTYLANIPKDSAINIGRTIGNQLYRGNGQYTNALGQTRYGLFRRPGAAGPAYWTEYWYNTYAASGPSDDITQHASWPAFTRVFFSSADASQWPPGFTVNGQPIPNIQTNWESYRTTIQNKAFISGDGVGDFGNRGTPVSQTPPSSPSPPSESFAFTVTPASGMNFNVPISQGMVTFNFTVTCTAGSGSFTAQETSRPTIIPVAVDNSFSTGFPGQTTDNVASKTYALTAGQSRAIAFKIYAGAVGTWSGTFAILEATGAGQVVSKGWGGTFRAG
;
A
#
# COMPACT_ATOMS: atom_id res chain seq x y z
N MET A 1 -67.26 -11.97 60.12
CA MET A 1 -66.35 -11.79 58.97
C MET A 1 -66.12 -10.30 58.84
N ALA A 2 -64.87 -9.83 58.79
CA ALA A 2 -64.62 -8.47 58.37
C ALA A 2 -64.83 -8.44 56.85
N ASP A 3 -65.78 -7.65 56.37
CA ASP A 3 -66.02 -7.53 54.92
C ASP A 3 -64.82 -6.80 54.30
N ILE A 4 -63.88 -7.56 53.71
CA ILE A 4 -62.84 -6.97 52.88
C ILE A 4 -63.52 -6.35 51.67
N THR A 5 -63.60 -5.03 51.66
CA THR A 5 -64.24 -4.31 50.55
C THR A 5 -63.46 -4.54 49.25
N ALA A 6 -64.17 -4.72 48.14
CA ALA A 6 -63.56 -4.76 46.79
C ALA A 6 -62.62 -3.57 46.53
N ALA A 7 -62.90 -2.41 47.16
CA ALA A 7 -62.06 -1.22 47.07
C ALA A 7 -60.62 -1.44 47.58
N ARG A 8 -60.41 -2.22 48.65
CA ARG A 8 -59.05 -2.49 49.19
C ARG A 8 -58.26 -3.42 48.29
N LEU A 9 -58.89 -4.50 47.81
CA LEU A 9 -58.26 -5.40 46.87
C LEU A 9 -57.91 -4.67 45.56
N ASN A 10 -58.83 -3.86 45.04
CA ASN A 10 -58.58 -3.03 43.85
C ASN A 10 -57.45 -2.02 44.05
N ASN A 11 -57.28 -1.49 45.26
CA ASN A 11 -56.16 -0.62 45.58
C ASN A 11 -54.82 -1.36 45.49
N LEU A 12 -54.72 -2.55 46.10
CA LEU A 12 -53.53 -3.38 46.02
C LEU A 12 -53.22 -3.81 44.58
N GLN A 13 -54.24 -4.28 43.87
CA GLN A 13 -54.12 -4.69 42.47
C GLN A 13 -53.59 -3.56 41.59
N SER A 14 -54.13 -2.35 41.74
CA SER A 14 -53.67 -1.18 40.98
C SER A 14 -52.22 -0.81 41.31
N ARG A 15 -51.81 -0.94 42.57
CA ARG A 15 -50.44 -0.65 43.03
C ARG A 15 -49.43 -1.65 42.49
N ILE A 16 -49.75 -2.95 42.52
CA ILE A 16 -48.86 -3.98 41.97
C ILE A 16 -48.82 -3.91 40.44
N GLU A 17 -49.93 -3.63 39.75
CA GLU A 17 -49.96 -3.41 38.30
C GLU A 17 -49.08 -2.22 37.89
N LEU A 18 -49.04 -1.16 38.69
CA LEU A 18 -48.17 -0.01 38.42
C LEU A 18 -46.68 -0.38 38.46
N ILE A 19 -46.28 -1.32 39.32
CA ILE A 19 -44.88 -1.73 39.51
C ILE A 19 -44.51 -2.89 38.58
N LEU A 20 -45.25 -3.99 38.65
CA LEU A 20 -44.96 -5.22 37.90
C LEU A 20 -45.36 -5.08 36.43
N GLY A 21 -46.48 -4.40 36.16
CA GLY A 21 -47.06 -4.21 34.85
C GLY A 21 -46.35 -3.16 33.98
N GLN A 22 -47.12 -2.49 33.11
CA GLN A 22 -46.57 -1.51 32.16
C GLN A 22 -45.97 -0.28 32.86
N GLY A 23 -46.61 0.16 33.93
CA GLY A 23 -46.20 1.31 34.74
C GLY A 23 -46.04 2.63 33.97
N SER A 24 -45.56 3.65 34.70
CA SER A 24 -45.21 4.95 34.15
C SER A 24 -44.14 5.62 35.02
N GLY A 25 -43.42 6.61 34.48
CA GLY A 25 -42.36 7.32 35.21
C GLY A 25 -41.30 6.38 35.77
N THR A 26 -41.16 6.35 37.10
CA THR A 26 -40.21 5.48 37.82
C THR A 26 -40.82 4.14 38.25
N SER A 27 -41.91 3.71 37.63
CA SER A 27 -42.56 2.42 37.90
C SER A 27 -42.78 1.63 36.60
N GLY A 28 -42.94 0.31 36.73
CA GLY A 28 -43.20 -0.62 35.63
C GLY A 28 -42.00 -1.51 35.30
N TYR A 29 -42.20 -2.82 35.38
CA TYR A 29 -41.26 -3.86 34.98
C TYR A 29 -41.62 -4.51 33.63
N GLY A 30 -42.75 -4.13 33.05
CA GLY A 30 -43.19 -4.59 31.74
C GLY A 30 -43.68 -6.04 31.73
N GLN A 31 -44.06 -6.58 32.88
CA GLN A 31 -44.56 -7.95 32.99
C GLN A 31 -46.09 -7.99 32.81
N THR A 32 -46.62 -9.15 32.50
CA THR A 32 -48.07 -9.40 32.61
C THR A 32 -48.41 -9.71 34.06
N VAL A 33 -49.48 -9.11 34.58
CA VAL A 33 -50.06 -9.43 35.89
C VAL A 33 -51.15 -10.48 35.78
N THR A 34 -51.35 -11.20 36.89
CA THR A 34 -52.35 -12.26 37.03
C THR A 34 -53.62 -11.74 37.67
N SER A 35 -53.49 -10.82 38.63
CA SER A 35 -54.59 -10.19 39.35
C SER A 35 -55.36 -9.19 38.51
N SER A 36 -56.67 -9.07 38.79
CA SER A 36 -57.58 -8.14 38.14
C SER A 36 -58.47 -7.44 39.16
N SER A 37 -59.04 -6.29 38.77
CA SER A 37 -59.96 -5.54 39.63
C SER A 37 -61.33 -6.23 39.73
N VAL A 38 -61.93 -6.20 40.91
CA VAL A 38 -63.23 -6.77 41.26
C VAL A 38 -64.32 -5.69 41.24
N ASN A 39 -65.56 -5.98 40.83
CA ASN A 39 -66.61 -4.97 40.79
C ASN A 39 -67.06 -4.57 42.22
N ASN A 40 -66.96 -3.27 42.52
CA ASN A 40 -67.34 -2.68 43.81
C ASN A 40 -68.83 -2.79 44.18
N THR A 41 -69.69 -3.29 43.29
CA THR A 41 -71.16 -3.30 43.48
C THR A 41 -71.84 -4.66 43.33
N SER A 42 -71.17 -5.69 42.80
CA SER A 42 -71.79 -6.99 42.52
C SER A 42 -70.98 -8.22 42.89
N ASP A 43 -69.68 -8.06 43.12
CA ASP A 43 -68.78 -9.21 43.21
C ASP A 43 -68.32 -9.43 44.65
N LEU A 44 -68.32 -10.69 45.08
CA LEU A 44 -67.72 -11.13 46.33
C LEU A 44 -66.24 -11.40 46.08
N VAL A 45 -65.37 -10.95 46.99
CA VAL A 45 -63.95 -11.33 46.96
C VAL A 45 -63.85 -12.78 47.39
N ASP A 46 -63.23 -13.61 46.54
CA ASP A 46 -62.96 -15.02 46.80
C ASP A 46 -61.45 -15.29 46.94
N ALA A 47 -61.10 -16.55 47.20
CA ALA A 47 -59.72 -16.99 47.36
C ALA A 47 -58.88 -16.78 46.07
N ASP A 48 -59.49 -16.91 44.88
CA ASP A 48 -58.80 -16.75 43.60
C ASP A 48 -58.31 -15.32 43.38
N HIS A 49 -59.14 -14.32 43.72
CA HIS A 49 -58.72 -12.91 43.65
C HIS A 49 -57.49 -12.63 44.53
N ILE A 50 -57.48 -13.15 45.76
CA ILE A 50 -56.36 -13.00 46.70
C ILE A 50 -55.12 -13.77 46.22
N ASN A 51 -55.29 -14.98 45.71
CA ASN A 51 -54.18 -15.82 45.25
C ASN A 51 -53.54 -15.33 43.94
N ASN A 52 -54.31 -14.68 43.07
CA ASN A 52 -53.77 -13.98 41.91
C ASN A 52 -52.93 -12.76 42.34
N LEU A 53 -53.37 -12.03 43.37
CA LEU A 53 -52.60 -10.93 43.94
C LEU A 53 -51.33 -11.43 44.65
N TYR A 54 -51.43 -12.53 45.41
CA TYR A 54 -50.29 -13.22 46.00
C TYR A 54 -49.22 -13.51 44.94
N THR A 55 -49.64 -14.08 43.81
CA THR A 55 -48.74 -14.44 42.71
C THR A 55 -47.96 -13.21 42.20
N ASP A 56 -48.64 -12.09 41.96
CA ASP A 56 -48.02 -10.87 41.47
C ASP A 56 -47.08 -10.22 42.50
N LEU A 57 -47.49 -10.15 43.78
CA LEU A 57 -46.68 -9.60 44.86
C LEU A 57 -45.41 -10.42 45.10
N VAL A 58 -45.54 -11.76 45.16
CA VAL A 58 -44.40 -12.66 45.32
C VAL A 58 -43.45 -12.55 44.13
N LYS A 59 -43.97 -12.46 42.91
CA LYS A 59 -43.16 -12.28 41.70
C LYS A 59 -42.31 -11.01 41.76
N ALA A 60 -42.91 -9.88 42.14
CA ALA A 60 -42.19 -8.61 42.32
C ALA A 60 -41.20 -8.69 43.49
N ARG A 61 -41.58 -9.33 44.61
CA ARG A 61 -40.70 -9.43 45.77
C ARG A 61 -39.48 -10.31 45.49
N ILE A 62 -39.67 -11.46 44.83
CA ILE A 62 -38.56 -12.34 44.44
C ILE A 62 -37.56 -11.58 43.57
N HIS A 63 -38.02 -10.76 42.62
CA HIS A 63 -37.14 -9.90 41.81
C HIS A 63 -36.25 -8.99 42.68
N GLN A 64 -36.83 -8.35 43.69
CA GLN A 64 -36.17 -7.35 44.52
C GLN A 64 -35.21 -7.94 45.55
N VAL A 65 -35.56 -9.05 46.19
CA VAL A 65 -34.81 -9.63 47.33
C VAL A 65 -34.36 -11.07 47.15
N GLY A 66 -34.70 -11.71 46.03
CA GLY A 66 -34.38 -13.11 45.75
C GLY A 66 -35.43 -14.09 46.29
N VAL A 67 -35.14 -15.39 46.18
CA VAL A 67 -36.02 -16.47 46.65
C VAL A 67 -35.95 -16.63 48.17
N THR A 68 -36.56 -15.70 48.88
CA THR A 68 -36.72 -15.73 50.34
C THR A 68 -38.20 -15.74 50.71
N GLU A 69 -38.51 -16.04 51.97
CA GLU A 69 -39.85 -15.90 52.49
C GLU A 69 -40.36 -14.45 52.33
N THR A 70 -41.62 -14.30 51.90
CA THR A 70 -42.22 -13.01 51.50
C THR A 70 -43.15 -12.43 52.57
N GLY A 71 -43.47 -13.20 53.60
CA GLY A 71 -44.33 -12.76 54.70
C GLY A 71 -45.82 -12.82 54.40
N ILE A 72 -46.21 -13.47 53.29
CA ILE A 72 -47.61 -13.73 52.93
C ILE A 72 -47.82 -15.20 52.55
N ARG A 73 -49.06 -15.67 52.63
CA ARG A 73 -49.48 -17.04 52.28
C ARG A 73 -50.76 -17.01 51.45
N GLN A 74 -50.94 -18.02 50.60
CA GLN A 74 -52.16 -18.21 49.83
C GLN A 74 -53.35 -18.50 50.75
N VAL A 75 -54.53 -18.05 50.35
CA VAL A 75 -55.80 -18.38 50.99
C VAL A 75 -56.36 -19.61 50.28
N ILE A 76 -56.63 -20.69 51.02
CA ILE A 76 -57.15 -21.93 50.43
C ILE A 76 -58.67 -21.83 50.33
N GLU A 77 -59.20 -22.02 49.12
CA GLU A 77 -60.64 -22.05 48.85
C GLU A 77 -61.35 -23.08 49.75
N ASP A 78 -62.56 -22.74 50.21
CA ASP A 78 -63.41 -23.49 51.15
C ASP A 78 -62.81 -23.81 52.53
N LEU A 79 -61.50 -23.63 52.73
CA LEU A 79 -60.77 -23.99 53.94
C LEU A 79 -60.29 -22.79 54.74
N ASN A 80 -60.19 -21.60 54.16
CA ASN A 80 -59.69 -20.41 54.85
C ASN A 80 -60.69 -19.25 54.77
N THR A 81 -60.75 -18.46 55.82
CA THR A 81 -61.50 -17.21 55.83
C THR A 81 -60.66 -16.06 55.30
N ILE A 82 -61.28 -15.18 54.53
CA ILE A 82 -60.69 -13.89 54.19
C ILE A 82 -60.83 -12.98 55.42
N ALA A 83 -59.70 -12.50 55.94
CA ALA A 83 -59.63 -11.78 57.20
C ALA A 83 -58.77 -10.51 57.09
N GLU A 84 -58.98 -9.61 58.03
CA GLU A 84 -58.18 -8.39 58.18
C GLU A 84 -56.73 -8.73 58.55
N GLU A 85 -56.56 -9.38 59.70
CA GLU A 85 -55.26 -9.65 60.34
C GLU A 85 -54.92 -11.15 60.33
N THR A 86 -55.81 -12.00 60.84
CA THR A 86 -55.55 -13.45 60.96
C THR A 86 -56.65 -14.25 60.28
N SER A 87 -56.30 -14.99 59.24
CA SER A 87 -57.16 -16.01 58.61
C SER A 87 -57.39 -17.18 59.57
N GLN A 88 -58.60 -17.72 59.55
CA GLN A 88 -59.02 -18.92 60.27
C GLN A 88 -59.31 -20.06 59.30
N GLN A 89 -59.12 -21.30 59.73
CA GLN A 89 -59.55 -22.48 58.99
C GLN A 89 -61.06 -22.68 59.14
N VAL A 90 -61.71 -23.19 58.11
CA VAL A 90 -63.13 -23.57 58.09
C VAL A 90 -63.22 -25.07 57.81
N ASN A 91 -64.00 -25.80 58.60
CA ASN A 91 -64.28 -27.22 58.36
C ASN A 91 -65.58 -27.41 57.53
N ASP A 92 -65.88 -28.65 57.16
CA ASP A 92 -67.09 -29.01 56.38
C ASP A 92 -68.42 -28.58 57.04
N ASP A 93 -68.42 -28.39 58.37
CA ASP A 93 -69.58 -27.92 59.13
C ASP A 93 -69.66 -26.37 59.22
N GLY A 94 -68.74 -25.64 58.59
CA GLY A 94 -68.65 -24.18 58.63
C GLY A 94 -68.08 -23.61 59.95
N VAL A 95 -67.47 -24.45 60.78
CA VAL A 95 -66.89 -24.07 62.08
C VAL A 95 -65.48 -23.51 61.90
N LEU A 96 -65.22 -22.37 62.53
CA LEU A 96 -63.93 -21.69 62.48
C LEU A 96 -62.94 -22.27 63.49
N ALA A 97 -61.70 -22.47 63.06
CA ALA A 97 -60.56 -22.89 63.89
C ALA A 97 -59.31 -22.04 63.59
N GLY A 98 -58.34 -22.04 64.50
CA GLY A 98 -57.08 -21.33 64.29
C GLY A 98 -56.29 -21.93 63.13
N ASP A 99 -55.79 -21.08 62.23
CA ASP A 99 -54.85 -21.48 61.18
C ASP A 99 -53.40 -21.21 61.63
N ALA A 100 -52.52 -22.20 61.49
CA ALA A 100 -51.11 -22.06 61.88
C ALA A 100 -50.38 -20.98 61.06
N GLU A 101 -50.83 -20.74 59.82
CA GLU A 101 -50.32 -19.70 58.93
C GLU A 101 -51.27 -18.50 58.82
N GLY A 102 -52.29 -18.43 59.69
CA GLY A 102 -53.36 -17.45 59.59
C GLY A 102 -52.87 -16.00 59.62
N THR A 103 -51.79 -15.73 60.37
CA THR A 103 -51.16 -14.40 60.52
C THR A 103 -50.32 -13.97 59.32
N LEU A 104 -50.36 -14.72 58.22
CA LEU A 104 -49.70 -14.39 56.94
C LEU A 104 -50.72 -14.33 55.79
N LYS A 105 -52.00 -14.53 56.08
CA LYS A 105 -53.09 -14.62 55.11
C LYS A 105 -54.07 -13.45 55.22
N GLY A 106 -53.84 -12.52 56.15
CA GLY A 106 -54.64 -11.33 56.31
C GLY A 106 -54.33 -10.31 55.21
N ILE A 107 -55.32 -9.51 54.82
CA ILE A 107 -55.09 -8.46 53.81
C ILE A 107 -54.05 -7.42 54.27
N ALA A 108 -53.94 -7.20 55.60
CA ALA A 108 -52.94 -6.31 56.19
C ALA A 108 -51.49 -6.77 55.92
N ASP A 109 -51.26 -8.09 55.84
CA ASP A 109 -49.95 -8.66 55.49
C ASP A 109 -49.58 -8.34 54.04
N TYR A 110 -50.56 -8.43 53.12
CA TYR A 110 -50.40 -8.10 51.71
C TYR A 110 -50.13 -6.59 51.52
N GLU A 111 -50.81 -5.73 52.27
CA GLU A 111 -50.57 -4.28 52.28
C GLU A 111 -49.17 -3.94 52.80
N THR A 112 -48.71 -4.64 53.84
CA THR A 112 -47.36 -4.49 54.39
C THR A 112 -46.29 -4.90 53.37
N LEU A 113 -46.48 -6.03 52.69
CA LEU A 113 -45.56 -6.46 51.63
C LEU A 113 -45.57 -5.47 50.45
N MET A 114 -46.75 -4.97 50.05
CA MET A 114 -46.88 -3.99 48.97
C MET A 114 -46.08 -2.70 49.27
N ASN A 115 -46.12 -2.20 50.52
CA ASN A 115 -45.31 -1.04 50.93
C ASN A 115 -43.80 -1.29 50.78
N SER A 116 -43.37 -2.52 51.07
CA SER A 116 -41.96 -2.93 50.89
C SER A 116 -41.60 -2.98 49.39
N ILE A 117 -42.50 -3.52 48.55
CA ILE A 117 -42.31 -3.58 47.10
C ILE A 117 -42.20 -2.18 46.48
N GLU A 118 -43.01 -1.22 46.94
CA GLU A 118 -42.94 0.16 46.48
C GLU A 118 -41.63 0.85 46.85
N THR A 119 -41.12 0.57 48.06
CA THR A 119 -39.85 1.11 48.55
C THR A 119 -38.67 0.59 47.71
N ASP A 120 -38.68 -0.72 47.44
CA ASP A 120 -37.57 -1.41 46.76
C ASP A 120 -37.72 -1.45 45.23
N LYS A 121 -38.67 -0.68 44.66
CA LYS A 121 -39.09 -0.83 43.26
C LYS A 121 -38.01 -0.61 42.20
N LEU A 122 -36.85 -0.04 42.55
CA LEU A 122 -35.72 0.16 41.63
C LEU A 122 -34.56 -0.83 41.87
N LEU A 123 -34.74 -1.78 42.79
CA LEU A 123 -33.73 -2.77 43.16
C LEU A 123 -33.98 -4.09 42.42
N VAL A 124 -32.88 -4.78 42.12
CA VAL A 124 -32.89 -6.16 41.67
C VAL A 124 -31.88 -6.96 42.50
N HIS A 125 -32.31 -8.13 42.98
CA HIS A 125 -31.42 -9.03 43.70
C HIS A 125 -30.43 -9.71 42.73
N PRO A 126 -29.16 -9.91 43.12
CA PRO A 126 -28.18 -10.53 42.23
C PRO A 126 -28.52 -11.92 41.71
N SER A 127 -29.31 -12.73 42.43
CA SER A 127 -29.80 -14.02 41.93
C SER A 127 -30.87 -13.91 40.84
N GLN A 128 -31.42 -12.71 40.61
CA GLN A 128 -32.46 -12.42 39.62
C GLN A 128 -31.93 -11.56 38.46
N ALA A 129 -30.63 -11.28 38.45
CA ALA A 129 -29.98 -10.48 37.43
C ALA A 129 -28.75 -11.19 36.86
N ALA A 130 -28.41 -10.85 35.62
CA ALA A 130 -27.21 -11.32 34.95
C ALA A 130 -26.32 -10.14 34.57
N LEU A 131 -25.01 -10.33 34.72
CA LEU A 131 -23.98 -9.46 34.14
C LEU A 131 -23.56 -10.05 32.79
N GLU A 132 -23.88 -9.36 31.71
CA GLU A 132 -23.70 -9.86 30.34
C GLU A 132 -22.73 -8.94 29.57
N PRO A 133 -21.63 -9.47 29.01
CA PRO A 133 -20.73 -8.69 28.15
C PRO A 133 -21.43 -8.30 26.84
N LYS A 134 -21.11 -7.11 26.31
CA LYS A 134 -21.72 -6.61 25.07
C LYS A 134 -20.69 -6.25 24.01
N ILE A 135 -20.02 -5.12 24.17
CA ILE A 135 -19.08 -4.60 23.18
C ILE A 135 -17.78 -4.21 23.85
N THR A 136 -16.69 -4.35 23.10
CA THR A 136 -15.37 -3.89 23.51
C THR A 136 -14.73 -3.16 22.33
N SER A 137 -14.14 -2.00 22.60
CA SER A 137 -13.28 -1.29 21.66
C SER A 137 -11.83 -1.38 22.15
N THR A 138 -10.91 -1.74 21.25
CA THR A 138 -9.49 -1.96 21.58
C THR A 138 -8.59 -1.13 20.68
N ARG A 139 -7.48 -0.65 21.23
CA ARG A 139 -6.39 0.01 20.50
C ARG A 139 -5.04 -0.50 21.01
N THR A 140 -4.15 -0.87 20.10
CA THR A 140 -2.76 -1.29 20.40
C THR A 140 -1.72 -0.28 19.94
N ALA A 141 -2.08 0.65 19.06
CA ALA A 141 -1.20 1.72 18.63
C ALA A 141 -1.07 2.79 19.72
N THR A 142 0.11 3.41 19.79
CA THR A 142 0.34 4.54 20.69
C THR A 142 -0.63 5.69 20.37
N TRP A 143 -0.91 6.54 21.35
CA TRP A 143 -1.84 7.65 21.21
C TRP A 143 -1.45 8.83 22.09
N ASN A 144 -2.02 9.99 21.79
CA ASN A 144 -1.79 11.24 22.50
C ASN A 144 -3.00 12.14 22.23
N GLY A 145 -3.26 13.11 23.11
CA GLY A 145 -4.44 13.96 23.08
C GLY A 145 -5.72 13.20 23.40
N LEU A 146 -6.82 13.63 22.77
CA LEU A 146 -8.14 13.05 22.99
C LEU A 146 -8.43 11.92 21.99
N ILE A 147 -8.64 10.71 22.51
CA ILE A 147 -9.30 9.61 21.79
C ILE A 147 -10.57 9.20 22.54
N TYR A 148 -11.52 8.58 21.84
CA TYR A 148 -12.80 8.23 22.46
C TYR A 148 -13.50 7.03 21.82
N HIS A 149 -14.28 6.32 22.62
CA HIS A 149 -15.19 5.26 22.18
C HIS A 149 -16.63 5.80 22.24
N VAL A 150 -17.35 5.79 21.13
CA VAL A 150 -18.79 6.10 21.09
C VAL A 150 -19.58 4.84 20.77
N PHE A 151 -20.65 4.60 21.52
CA PHE A 151 -21.57 3.51 21.25
C PHE A 151 -23.01 3.90 21.59
N THR A 152 -23.95 3.21 20.94
CA THR A 152 -25.38 3.36 21.14
C THR A 152 -25.98 2.11 21.75
N ILE A 153 -26.98 2.30 22.59
CA ILE A 153 -27.86 1.25 23.12
C ILE A 153 -29.26 1.52 22.60
N THR A 154 -29.82 0.56 21.87
CA THR A 154 -31.14 0.68 21.25
C THR A 154 -32.11 -0.30 21.89
N PHE A 155 -33.18 0.25 22.46
CA PHE A 155 -34.33 -0.46 23.02
C PHE A 155 -35.44 -0.54 21.97
N ASP A 156 -36.32 -1.54 22.06
CA ASP A 156 -37.41 -1.73 21.08
C ASP A 156 -38.39 -0.55 21.07
N ASN A 157 -38.59 0.08 22.22
CA ASN A 157 -39.40 1.27 22.41
C ASN A 157 -39.06 1.97 23.74
N GLU A 158 -39.70 3.12 23.99
CA GLU A 158 -39.51 3.89 25.22
C GLU A 158 -39.90 3.12 26.49
N SER A 159 -40.94 2.28 26.42
CA SER A 159 -41.37 1.46 27.55
C SER A 159 -40.33 0.38 27.88
N HIS A 160 -39.76 -0.31 26.88
CA HIS A 160 -38.67 -1.26 27.12
C HIS A 160 -37.48 -0.58 27.83
N ARG A 161 -37.05 0.61 27.39
CA ARG A 161 -36.01 1.37 28.11
C ARG A 161 -36.38 1.64 29.57
N ARG A 162 -37.61 2.13 29.81
CA ARG A 162 -38.10 2.39 31.17
C ARG A 162 -38.08 1.11 32.02
N HIS A 163 -38.61 0.01 31.49
CA HIS A 163 -38.67 -1.28 32.18
C HIS A 163 -37.28 -1.80 32.54
N PHE A 164 -36.30 -1.66 31.64
CA PHE A 164 -34.91 -2.04 31.91
C PHE A 164 -34.35 -1.34 33.14
N PHE A 165 -34.45 -0.02 33.20
CA PHE A 165 -33.89 0.76 34.31
C PHE A 165 -34.72 0.68 35.59
N ASN A 166 -36.05 0.59 35.48
CA ASN A 166 -36.92 0.46 36.65
C ASN A 166 -36.76 -0.92 37.30
N ALA A 167 -36.52 -1.99 36.54
CA ALA A 167 -36.20 -3.32 37.06
C ALA A 167 -34.73 -3.47 37.53
N GLY A 168 -34.08 -2.37 37.92
CA GLY A 168 -32.71 -2.36 38.45
C GLY A 168 -31.59 -2.58 37.42
N GLY A 169 -31.88 -2.44 36.12
CA GLY A 169 -30.88 -2.59 35.07
C GLY A 169 -29.81 -1.49 35.08
N GLU A 170 -28.59 -1.86 34.71
CA GLU A 170 -27.43 -0.95 34.65
C GLU A 170 -26.65 -1.12 33.36
N ILE A 171 -26.09 -0.02 32.85
CA ILE A 171 -25.04 -0.04 31.84
C ILE A 171 -23.70 0.05 32.57
N ARG A 172 -22.82 -0.93 32.34
CA ARG A 172 -21.53 -1.00 33.01
C ARG A 172 -20.39 -0.74 32.04
N VAL A 173 -19.50 0.18 32.39
CA VAL A 173 -18.35 0.57 31.59
C VAL A 173 -17.08 0.37 32.41
N SER A 174 -16.06 -0.21 31.80
CA SER A 174 -14.72 -0.31 32.36
C SER A 174 -13.66 -0.04 31.29
N ALA A 175 -12.46 0.31 31.73
CA ALA A 175 -11.31 0.50 30.87
C ALA A 175 -10.09 -0.24 31.43
N ASN A 176 -9.15 -0.59 30.56
CA ASN A 176 -7.87 -1.16 30.95
C ASN A 176 -6.80 -0.76 29.93
N ASN A 177 -5.56 -0.53 30.38
CA ASN A 177 -4.39 -0.36 29.52
C ASN A 177 -3.34 -1.39 29.93
N THR A 178 -3.15 -2.45 29.13
CA THR A 178 -2.24 -3.55 29.47
C THR A 178 -0.97 -3.53 28.63
N GLY A 179 0.13 -4.09 29.14
CA GLY A 179 1.38 -4.19 28.39
C GLY A 179 2.07 -2.85 28.11
N ALA A 180 1.70 -1.78 28.82
CA ALA A 180 2.42 -0.52 28.76
C ALA A 180 3.83 -0.65 29.36
N THR A 181 4.79 0.03 28.76
CA THR A 181 6.21 0.00 29.15
C THR A 181 6.77 1.39 29.41
N THR A 182 6.16 2.43 28.84
CA THR A 182 6.57 3.81 29.10
C THR A 182 5.95 4.33 30.41
N PRO A 183 6.59 5.31 31.08
CA PRO A 183 6.03 5.92 32.28
C PRO A 183 4.61 6.49 32.08
N LYS A 184 4.32 7.09 30.91
CA LYS A 184 2.99 7.64 30.59
C LYS A 184 1.95 6.54 30.40
N GLY A 185 2.30 5.48 29.67
CA GLY A 185 1.42 4.31 29.51
C GLY A 185 1.12 3.59 30.81
N LEU A 186 2.11 3.46 31.69
CA LEU A 186 1.96 2.86 33.03
C LEU A 186 1.07 3.71 33.95
N ASP A 187 1.15 5.04 33.85
CA ASP A 187 0.23 5.93 34.59
C ASP A 187 -1.22 5.81 34.07
N TRP A 188 -1.42 5.72 32.75
CA TRP A 188 -2.72 5.42 32.16
C TRP A 188 -3.25 4.02 32.55
N ALA A 189 -2.38 3.03 32.72
CA ALA A 189 -2.74 1.71 33.23
C ALA A 189 -3.25 1.79 34.68
N ALA A 190 -2.56 2.54 35.53
CA ALA A 190 -3.01 2.79 36.90
C ALA A 190 -4.37 3.52 36.93
N LEU A 191 -4.51 4.59 36.14
CA LEU A 191 -5.76 5.34 36.02
C LEU A 191 -6.93 4.45 35.59
N CYS A 192 -6.75 3.61 34.57
CA CYS A 192 -7.79 2.69 34.11
C CYS A 192 -8.20 1.68 35.20
N SER A 193 -7.23 1.15 35.95
CA SER A 193 -7.48 0.22 37.06
C SER A 193 -8.22 0.90 38.23
N GLU A 194 -7.82 2.12 38.58
CA GLU A 194 -8.39 2.90 39.69
C GLU A 194 -9.87 3.25 39.51
N ILE A 195 -10.35 3.38 38.27
CA ILE A 195 -11.76 3.69 37.97
C ILE A 195 -12.69 2.54 38.38
N GLY A 196 -12.22 1.30 38.25
CA GLY A 196 -13.05 0.12 38.42
C GLY A 196 -14.18 0.04 37.39
N VAL A 197 -15.38 -0.36 37.83
CA VAL A 197 -16.56 -0.47 36.98
C VAL A 197 -17.51 0.69 37.24
N ILE A 198 -17.73 1.51 36.22
CA ILE A 198 -18.72 2.57 36.22
C ILE A 198 -20.10 1.95 35.96
N LYS A 199 -21.08 2.28 36.79
CA LYS A 199 -22.46 1.78 36.73
C LYS A 199 -23.41 2.95 36.47
N PHE A 200 -23.96 3.02 35.27
CA PHE A 200 -25.01 3.97 34.90
C PHE A 200 -26.38 3.31 35.14
N ALA A 201 -27.15 3.84 36.09
CA ALA A 201 -28.45 3.31 36.50
C ALA A 201 -29.61 4.27 36.14
N SER A 202 -30.79 4.05 36.73
CA SER A 202 -32.00 4.84 36.46
C SER A 202 -31.85 6.32 36.86
N THR A 203 -31.21 6.63 37.98
CA THR A 203 -31.13 7.98 38.56
C THR A 203 -29.71 8.51 38.78
N ILE A 204 -28.72 7.63 38.88
CA ILE A 204 -27.35 7.99 39.26
C ILE A 204 -26.34 7.15 38.48
N THR A 205 -25.16 7.72 38.28
CA THR A 205 -23.98 7.00 37.82
C THR A 205 -22.97 6.90 38.96
N THR A 206 -22.50 5.68 39.25
CA THR A 206 -21.52 5.40 40.31
C THR A 206 -20.32 4.64 39.74
N ALA A 207 -19.28 4.41 40.54
CA ALA A 207 -18.18 3.52 40.18
C ALA A 207 -17.77 2.67 41.38
N THR A 208 -17.21 1.47 41.12
CA THR A 208 -16.66 0.62 42.19
C THR A 208 -15.26 1.05 42.63
N GLY A 209 -14.55 1.79 41.78
CA GLY A 209 -13.26 2.39 42.09
C GLY A 209 -13.41 3.85 42.51
N SER A 210 -12.44 4.66 42.11
CA SER A 210 -12.35 6.09 42.40
C SER A 210 -12.80 6.94 41.21
N GLY A 211 -13.17 8.18 41.49
CA GLY A 211 -13.71 9.13 40.52
C GLY A 211 -15.03 9.71 40.98
N GLN A 212 -15.54 10.67 40.24
CA GLN A 212 -16.75 11.40 40.55
C GLN A 212 -17.87 10.92 39.64
N GLY A 213 -18.80 10.15 40.21
CA GLY A 213 -20.09 9.85 39.59
C GLY A 213 -21.08 10.99 39.84
N TYR A 214 -21.97 11.23 38.88
CA TYR A 214 -22.98 12.29 38.99
C TYR A 214 -24.37 11.68 39.21
N ALA A 215 -25.27 12.45 39.84
CA ALA A 215 -26.70 12.15 39.98
C ALA A 215 -27.45 12.31 38.64
N ILE A 216 -26.93 11.64 37.62
CA ILE A 216 -27.44 11.58 36.26
C ILE A 216 -27.49 10.11 35.87
N GLY A 217 -28.70 9.58 35.78
CA GLY A 217 -29.03 8.28 35.22
C GLY A 217 -29.97 8.43 34.03
N ASN A 218 -30.59 7.34 33.58
CA ASN A 218 -31.56 7.34 32.49
C ASN A 218 -32.61 8.46 32.59
N ASN A 219 -33.15 8.67 33.80
CA ASN A 219 -34.26 9.59 34.06
C ASN A 219 -33.88 11.07 33.95
N SER A 220 -32.57 11.37 33.90
CA SER A 220 -32.03 12.74 33.85
C SER A 220 -31.29 13.02 32.54
N LEU A 221 -31.32 12.09 31.58
CA LEU A 221 -30.69 12.30 30.27
C LEU A 221 -31.44 13.32 29.44
N THR A 222 -30.67 14.22 28.81
CA THR A 222 -31.15 15.18 27.82
C THR A 222 -30.58 14.85 26.44
N SER A 223 -31.01 15.56 25.40
CA SER A 223 -30.54 15.35 24.02
C SER A 223 -29.09 15.77 23.80
N SER A 224 -28.50 16.48 24.77
CA SER A 224 -27.11 16.92 24.79
C SER A 224 -26.26 15.95 25.62
N TYR A 225 -24.99 15.78 25.26
CA TYR A 225 -24.06 15.02 26.09
C TYR A 225 -23.91 15.65 27.46
N GLN A 226 -24.17 14.85 28.50
CA GLN A 226 -23.92 15.20 29.89
C GLN A 226 -22.80 14.31 30.42
N THR A 227 -21.88 14.89 31.19
CA THR A 227 -20.87 14.12 31.91
C THR A 227 -21.56 13.36 33.05
N VAL A 228 -21.50 12.04 32.99
CA VAL A 228 -22.09 11.16 34.00
C VAL A 228 -21.04 10.57 34.94
N PHE A 229 -19.78 10.58 34.50
CA PHE A 229 -18.62 10.21 35.33
C PHE A 229 -17.36 10.94 34.87
N LEU A 230 -16.51 11.33 35.83
CA LEU A 230 -15.20 11.92 35.59
C LEU A 230 -14.16 11.38 36.58
N LYS A 231 -12.99 10.98 36.08
CA LYS A 231 -11.79 10.74 36.90
C LYS A 231 -10.63 11.56 36.36
N THR A 232 -10.00 12.31 37.25
CA THR A 232 -8.69 12.94 37.02
C THR A 232 -7.59 11.99 37.50
N GLY A 233 -6.59 11.78 36.65
CA GLY A 233 -5.41 10.98 36.93
C GLY A 233 -4.61 11.58 38.07
N SER A 234 -4.24 10.74 39.03
CA SER A 234 -3.51 11.17 40.22
C SER A 234 -1.99 11.21 40.00
N GLY A 235 -1.51 10.73 38.84
CA GLY A 235 -0.08 10.50 38.61
C GLY A 235 0.48 9.37 39.49
N SER A 236 -0.33 8.34 39.75
CA SER A 236 -0.04 7.27 40.72
C SER A 236 1.23 6.48 40.36
N TYR A 237 1.59 6.41 39.08
CA TYR A 237 2.88 5.87 38.66
C TYR A 237 3.95 6.97 38.57
N SER A 238 3.59 8.13 38.00
CA SER A 238 4.46 9.30 37.93
C SER A 238 3.66 10.58 38.09
N GLY A 239 4.00 11.39 39.10
CA GLY A 239 3.33 12.65 39.39
C GLY A 239 3.37 13.67 38.24
N VAL A 240 4.28 13.49 37.27
CA VAL A 240 4.35 14.32 36.04
C VAL A 240 3.09 14.18 35.19
N TYR A 241 2.40 13.03 35.22
CA TYR A 241 1.20 12.78 34.41
C TYR A 241 -0.11 12.95 35.19
N ALA A 242 -0.03 13.49 36.41
CA ALA A 242 -1.21 13.87 37.17
C ALA A 242 -2.02 14.95 36.42
N GLY A 243 -3.32 14.76 36.29
CA GLY A 243 -4.21 15.68 35.57
C GLY A 243 -4.87 15.10 34.31
N ASN A 244 -4.40 13.95 33.81
CA ASN A 244 -5.03 13.27 32.67
C ASN A 244 -6.50 12.91 32.96
N LEU A 245 -7.38 12.96 31.95
CA LEU A 245 -8.82 12.90 32.19
C LEU A 245 -9.47 11.68 31.53
N TYR A 246 -10.20 10.90 32.33
CA TYR A 246 -11.14 9.90 31.85
C TYR A 246 -12.57 10.36 32.10
N THR A 247 -13.37 10.49 31.05
CA THR A 247 -14.75 11.01 31.16
C THR A 247 -15.74 10.07 30.48
N VAL A 248 -16.86 9.77 31.14
CA VAL A 248 -18.01 9.14 30.49
C VAL A 248 -19.12 10.15 30.34
N LYS A 249 -19.60 10.31 29.11
CA LYS A 249 -20.74 11.15 28.77
C LYS A 249 -21.87 10.31 28.21
N ALA A 250 -23.10 10.72 28.47
CA ALA A 250 -24.29 10.06 27.94
C ALA A 250 -25.33 11.09 27.49
N ARG A 251 -26.15 10.71 26.51
CA ARG A 251 -27.32 11.49 26.05
C ARG A 251 -28.44 10.59 25.55
N ILE A 252 -29.65 11.12 25.55
CA ILE A 252 -30.80 10.49 24.91
C ILE A 252 -30.83 10.93 23.43
N ALA A 253 -30.41 10.05 22.52
CA ALA A 253 -30.41 10.38 21.09
C ALA A 253 -31.85 10.47 20.55
N ASN A 254 -32.73 9.61 21.06
CA ASN A 254 -34.18 9.66 20.90
C ASN A 254 -34.86 8.80 21.99
N SER A 255 -36.19 8.64 21.96
CA SER A 255 -36.94 7.90 22.99
C SER A 255 -36.58 6.42 23.13
N GLN A 256 -35.82 5.85 22.19
CA GLN A 256 -35.40 4.44 22.16
C GLN A 256 -33.88 4.25 22.26
N VAL A 257 -33.09 5.31 22.09
CA VAL A 257 -31.63 5.21 21.95
C VAL A 257 -30.91 6.08 22.98
N ILE A 258 -30.01 5.47 23.73
CA ILE A 258 -29.02 6.17 24.56
C ILE A 258 -27.67 6.07 23.86
N GLU A 259 -26.96 7.19 23.73
CA GLU A 259 -25.61 7.23 23.20
C GLU A 259 -24.62 7.59 24.30
N PHE A 260 -23.56 6.80 24.41
CA PHE A 260 -22.45 7.01 25.33
C PHE A 260 -21.19 7.42 24.57
N ARG A 261 -20.40 8.28 25.18
CA ARG A 261 -19.05 8.66 24.72
C ARG A 261 -18.08 8.53 25.89
N ILE A 262 -17.11 7.65 25.75
CA ILE A 262 -16.03 7.42 26.71
C ILE A 262 -14.79 8.11 26.17
N GLU A 263 -14.31 9.14 26.87
CA GLU A 263 -13.16 9.96 26.49
C GLU A 263 -11.93 9.59 27.31
N PHE A 264 -10.83 9.33 26.60
CA PHE A 264 -9.48 9.20 27.14
C PHE A 264 -8.71 10.42 26.66
N ASN A 265 -8.46 11.36 27.58
CA ASN A 265 -7.89 12.66 27.24
C ASN A 265 -6.54 12.85 27.92
N ASP A 266 -5.51 12.69 27.12
CA ASP A 266 -4.13 12.94 27.50
C ASP A 266 -3.83 14.44 27.34
N VAL A 267 -3.97 15.17 28.45
CA VAL A 267 -3.84 16.64 28.49
C VAL A 267 -2.54 17.08 29.14
N VAL A 268 -1.84 16.15 29.80
CA VAL A 268 -0.63 16.43 30.57
C VAL A 268 0.59 16.08 29.74
N VAL A 269 1.49 17.04 29.64
CA VAL A 269 2.76 16.92 28.93
C VAL A 269 3.91 16.98 29.93
N ASP A 270 4.99 16.22 29.68
CA ASP A 270 6.27 16.48 30.35
C ASP A 270 6.82 17.81 29.79
N ASN A 271 7.36 18.67 30.66
CA ASN A 271 7.78 20.04 30.39
C ASN A 271 8.79 20.20 29.23
N ASN A 272 9.28 19.11 28.65
CA ASN A 272 10.23 19.10 27.53
C ASN A 272 9.71 18.38 26.28
N VAL A 273 8.91 17.31 26.39
CA VAL A 273 8.37 16.52 25.27
C VAL A 273 7.04 15.88 25.67
N ASP A 274 6.06 15.93 24.79
CA ASP A 274 4.80 15.22 24.99
C ASP A 274 4.87 13.79 24.45
N ASN A 275 5.26 12.85 25.32
CA ASN A 275 5.34 11.43 24.98
C ASN A 275 3.96 10.85 24.65
N ASN A 276 3.91 9.93 23.69
CA ASN A 276 2.70 9.15 23.43
C ASN A 276 2.47 8.12 24.53
N VAL A 277 1.20 7.84 24.82
CA VAL A 277 0.74 6.73 25.66
C VAL A 277 0.89 5.42 24.89
N ASP A 278 1.58 4.44 25.48
CA ASP A 278 1.71 3.08 24.96
C ASP A 278 0.83 2.06 25.74
N GLY A 279 0.79 0.83 25.23
CA GLY A 279 -0.01 -0.26 25.77
C GLY A 279 -1.23 -0.61 24.91
N THR A 280 -1.96 -1.64 25.35
CA THR A 280 -3.22 -2.09 24.76
C THR A 280 -4.38 -1.51 25.56
N LEU A 281 -4.94 -0.42 25.05
CA LEU A 281 -6.10 0.25 25.62
C LEU A 281 -7.39 -0.48 25.23
N THR A 282 -8.21 -0.80 26.21
CA THR A 282 -9.52 -1.44 26.03
C THR A 282 -10.59 -0.63 26.75
N SER A 283 -11.73 -0.48 26.09
CA SER A 283 -12.97 0.07 26.65
C SER A 283 -14.04 -1.01 26.52
N THR A 284 -14.51 -1.53 27.65
CA THR A 284 -15.47 -2.65 27.70
C THR A 284 -16.80 -2.17 28.23
N VAL A 285 -17.87 -2.63 27.58
CA VAL A 285 -19.27 -2.35 27.95
C VAL A 285 -19.97 -3.67 28.24
N GLN A 286 -20.64 -3.69 29.38
CA GLN A 286 -21.49 -4.79 29.83
C GLN A 286 -22.86 -4.24 30.22
N GLN A 287 -23.83 -5.11 30.38
CA GLN A 287 -25.11 -4.75 31.00
C GLN A 287 -25.37 -5.62 32.23
N TYR A 288 -26.03 -5.03 33.21
CA TYR A 288 -26.65 -5.76 34.30
C TYR A 288 -28.16 -5.70 34.10
N ARG A 289 -28.83 -6.85 34.02
CA ARG A 289 -30.23 -6.93 33.58
C ARG A 289 -31.02 -7.96 34.37
N ALA A 290 -32.30 -7.68 34.62
CA ALA A 290 -33.26 -8.62 35.20
C ALA A 290 -33.54 -9.81 34.27
N VAL A 291 -33.31 -11.03 34.77
CA VAL A 291 -33.42 -12.32 34.05
C VAL A 291 -34.09 -13.41 34.88
N GLY A 292 -34.89 -13.02 35.87
CA GLY A 292 -35.54 -13.97 36.76
C GLY A 292 -36.59 -14.80 36.00
N ALA A 293 -36.29 -16.09 35.78
CA ALA A 293 -37.12 -16.98 34.97
C ALA A 293 -38.55 -17.14 35.50
N THR A 294 -38.73 -17.05 36.82
CA THR A 294 -40.04 -17.13 37.50
C THR A 294 -40.46 -15.80 38.12
N SER A 295 -39.66 -14.73 37.95
CA SER A 295 -39.93 -13.40 38.50
C SER A 295 -40.03 -12.36 37.37
N VAL A 296 -39.13 -11.39 37.31
CA VAL A 296 -39.09 -10.33 36.29
C VAL A 296 -37.99 -10.64 35.28
N THR A 297 -38.36 -10.64 34.00
CA THR A 297 -37.41 -10.71 32.88
C THR A 297 -37.66 -9.54 31.93
N VAL A 298 -36.61 -8.76 31.65
CA VAL A 298 -36.67 -7.65 30.68
C VAL A 298 -35.85 -8.04 29.45
N PRO A 299 -36.29 -7.80 28.20
CA PRO A 299 -35.48 -8.10 27.01
C PRO A 299 -34.10 -7.42 27.02
N THR A 300 -33.14 -7.96 26.28
CA THR A 300 -31.84 -7.29 26.10
C THR A 300 -31.97 -6.20 25.03
N PRO A 301 -31.49 -4.97 25.27
CA PRO A 301 -31.29 -4.01 24.19
C PRO A 301 -30.13 -4.44 23.27
N THR A 302 -30.02 -3.77 22.12
CA THR A 302 -28.92 -3.97 21.17
C THR A 302 -27.83 -2.90 21.36
N TYR A 303 -26.58 -3.27 21.12
CA TYR A 303 -25.41 -2.41 21.32
C TYR A 303 -24.65 -2.27 20.00
N PHE A 304 -24.20 -1.07 19.69
CA PHE A 304 -23.43 -0.80 18.47
C PHE A 304 -22.36 0.26 18.73
N THR A 305 -21.11 -0.03 18.36
CA THR A 305 -20.01 0.94 18.40
C THR A 305 -20.05 1.83 17.16
N THR A 306 -20.22 3.14 17.36
CA THR A 306 -20.23 4.14 16.29
C THR A 306 -18.85 4.77 16.05
N VAL A 307 -17.99 4.82 17.08
CA VAL A 307 -16.60 5.26 16.94
C VAL A 307 -15.69 4.33 17.76
N GLN A 308 -14.73 3.68 17.09
CA GLN A 308 -13.75 2.80 17.72
C GLN A 308 -12.47 3.55 18.10
N LEU A 309 -11.79 3.10 19.16
CA LEU A 309 -10.49 3.64 19.61
C LEU A 309 -9.37 3.45 18.57
N ASN A 310 -9.43 2.39 17.76
CA ASN A 310 -8.48 2.16 16.67
C ASN A 310 -8.76 3.03 15.43
N GLY A 311 -9.87 3.79 15.40
CA GLY A 311 -10.21 4.70 14.31
C GLY A 311 -9.43 6.03 14.33
N PHE A 312 -8.70 6.32 15.41
CA PHE A 312 -7.86 7.51 15.53
C PHE A 312 -6.48 7.28 14.91
N ALA A 313 -5.95 8.31 14.26
CA ALA A 313 -4.60 8.29 13.71
C ALA A 313 -3.54 7.94 14.77
N VAL A 314 -2.41 7.39 14.34
CA VAL A 314 -1.26 7.19 15.22
C VAL A 314 -0.46 8.49 15.25
N PRO A 315 -0.31 9.14 16.41
CA PRO A 315 0.54 10.34 16.50
C PRO A 315 1.98 9.96 16.17
N GLN A 316 2.69 10.88 15.51
CA GLN A 316 4.12 10.72 15.31
C GLN A 316 4.80 10.71 16.69
N ASP A 317 5.57 9.69 16.96
CA ASP A 317 6.42 9.69 18.15
C ASP A 317 7.60 10.61 17.89
N ASN A 318 7.56 11.80 18.49
CA ASN A 318 8.63 12.78 18.42
C ASN A 318 9.92 12.31 19.10
N ASN A 319 9.98 11.10 19.65
CA ASN A 319 11.20 10.48 20.16
C ASN A 319 11.71 9.31 19.30
N THR A 320 11.03 8.95 18.21
CA THR A 320 11.58 7.95 17.27
C THR A 320 12.66 8.61 16.41
N PRO A 321 13.90 8.08 16.40
CA PRO A 321 14.95 8.60 15.54
C PRO A 321 14.62 8.35 14.06
N THR A 322 14.78 9.35 13.21
CA THR A 322 14.68 9.18 11.75
C THR A 322 16.03 9.40 11.09
N TYR A 323 16.24 8.76 9.94
CA TYR A 323 17.49 8.81 9.18
C TYR A 323 17.20 8.90 7.69
N VAL A 324 17.79 9.86 6.99
CA VAL A 324 17.68 10.03 5.54
C VAL A 324 19.06 10.25 4.95
N ILE A 325 19.49 9.40 4.01
CA ILE A 325 20.73 9.60 3.26
C ILE A 325 20.40 10.25 1.92
N SER A 326 21.05 11.37 1.61
CA SER A 326 20.95 12.06 0.32
C SER A 326 22.33 12.19 -0.33
N THR A 327 22.36 12.11 -1.66
CA THR A 327 23.49 12.51 -2.50
C THR A 327 23.06 13.54 -3.55
N VAL A 328 21.88 14.15 -3.39
CA VAL A 328 21.26 15.02 -4.40
C VAL A 328 22.19 16.21 -4.71
N PRO A 329 22.41 16.52 -6.01
CA PRO A 329 21.73 15.96 -7.19
C PRO A 329 22.41 14.73 -7.83
N GLN A 330 23.46 14.16 -7.24
CA GLN A 330 24.22 13.06 -7.84
C GLN A 330 23.44 11.74 -7.77
N SER A 331 23.11 11.18 -8.94
CA SER A 331 22.64 9.80 -9.13
C SER A 331 23.72 8.87 -9.69
N SER A 332 24.78 9.44 -10.25
CA SER A 332 25.97 8.75 -10.71
C SER A 332 27.20 9.64 -10.52
N VAL A 333 28.38 9.01 -10.56
CA VAL A 333 29.67 9.68 -10.49
C VAL A 333 30.61 9.02 -11.50
N ASN A 334 31.48 9.80 -12.12
CA ASN A 334 32.56 9.24 -12.94
C ASN A 334 33.73 8.86 -12.02
N GLU A 335 34.48 7.83 -12.37
CA GLU A 335 35.80 7.58 -11.82
C GLU A 335 36.69 8.84 -11.77
N GLY A 336 37.51 8.95 -10.71
CA GLY A 336 38.22 10.18 -10.36
C GLY A 336 37.35 11.27 -9.74
N GLY A 337 36.03 11.06 -9.65
CA GLY A 337 35.08 11.96 -9.01
C GLY A 337 34.97 11.77 -7.49
N THR A 338 34.03 12.49 -6.88
CA THR A 338 33.75 12.39 -5.44
C THR A 338 32.23 12.30 -5.22
N ILE A 339 31.82 11.38 -4.35
CA ILE A 339 30.45 11.27 -3.86
C ILE A 339 30.38 11.93 -2.49
N THR A 340 29.43 12.85 -2.31
CA THR A 340 29.13 13.40 -0.99
C THR A 340 27.79 12.85 -0.51
N TYR A 341 27.84 12.03 0.54
CA TYR A 341 26.67 11.59 1.28
C TYR A 341 26.35 12.59 2.39
N THR A 342 25.09 12.97 2.51
CA THR A 342 24.55 13.75 3.62
C THR A 342 23.52 12.91 4.36
N LEU A 343 23.78 12.59 5.61
CA LEU A 343 22.81 12.02 6.54
C LEU A 343 22.06 13.16 7.21
N THR A 344 20.72 13.13 7.14
CA THR A 344 19.84 14.00 7.92
C THR A 344 19.09 13.14 8.93
N THR A 345 19.00 13.59 10.18
CA THR A 345 18.36 12.85 11.26
C THR A 345 17.35 13.71 12.02
N THR A 346 16.37 13.08 12.67
CA THR A 346 15.61 13.71 13.76
C THR A 346 15.76 12.89 15.02
N ASN A 347 15.70 13.52 16.19
CA ASN A 347 15.71 12.84 17.49
C ASN A 347 16.96 11.96 17.72
N VAL A 348 18.09 12.38 17.14
CA VAL A 348 19.41 11.79 17.37
C VAL A 348 20.29 12.86 18.02
N SER A 349 20.81 12.58 19.20
CA SER A 349 21.66 13.51 19.94
C SER A 349 22.94 13.84 19.16
N ASN A 350 23.45 15.06 19.31
CA ASN A 350 24.77 15.43 18.80
C ASN A 350 25.86 14.47 19.32
N SER A 351 26.90 14.27 18.51
CA SER A 351 28.00 13.33 18.75
C SER A 351 27.61 11.84 18.74
N THR A 352 26.37 11.49 18.36
CA THR A 352 25.98 10.09 18.16
C THR A 352 26.65 9.53 16.91
N ALA A 353 27.32 8.38 17.05
CA ALA A 353 27.89 7.63 15.95
C ALA A 353 26.82 6.71 15.31
N VAL A 354 26.57 6.91 14.02
CA VAL A 354 25.66 6.09 13.22
C VAL A 354 26.49 5.26 12.23
N PRO A 355 26.71 3.97 12.52
CA PRO A 355 27.57 3.12 11.69
C PRO A 355 26.95 2.82 10.33
N TYR A 356 27.79 2.75 9.29
CA TYR A 356 27.40 2.41 7.92
C TYR A 356 28.30 1.33 7.32
N THR A 357 27.80 0.67 6.28
CA THR A 357 28.52 -0.30 5.44
C THR A 357 28.33 0.05 3.97
N ILE A 358 29.41 -0.06 3.19
CA ILE A 358 29.47 0.15 1.75
C ILE A 358 29.63 -1.20 1.06
N THR A 359 28.87 -1.44 0.00
CA THR A 359 28.92 -2.65 -0.82
C THR A 359 28.83 -2.32 -2.31
N GLY A 360 29.14 -3.32 -3.15
CA GLY A 360 29.10 -3.20 -4.61
C GLY A 360 30.37 -2.64 -5.26
N VAL A 361 31.34 -2.25 -4.42
CA VAL A 361 32.71 -1.86 -4.78
C VAL A 361 33.70 -2.52 -3.79
N THR A 362 34.97 -2.51 -4.15
CA THR A 362 36.11 -2.93 -3.32
C THR A 362 36.83 -1.71 -2.72
N THR A 363 37.79 -1.95 -1.83
CA THR A 363 38.63 -0.86 -1.30
C THR A 363 39.55 -0.23 -2.35
N SER A 364 39.86 -0.95 -3.44
CA SER A 364 40.69 -0.43 -4.54
C SER A 364 40.01 0.73 -5.27
N ASP A 365 38.68 0.66 -5.39
CA ASP A 365 37.85 1.65 -6.08
C ASP A 365 37.72 2.96 -5.28
N LEU A 366 38.18 2.95 -4.02
CA LEU A 366 38.08 4.06 -3.07
C LEU A 366 39.46 4.48 -2.51
N ASP A 367 40.56 4.29 -3.25
CA ASP A 367 41.94 4.59 -2.85
C ASP A 367 42.34 3.97 -1.49
N GLY A 368 41.91 2.73 -1.26
CA GLY A 368 42.16 1.98 -0.03
C GLY A 368 41.30 2.38 1.17
N GLN A 369 40.31 3.26 1.00
CA GLN A 369 39.40 3.65 2.08
C GLN A 369 38.55 2.48 2.58
N PRO A 370 38.23 2.42 3.89
CA PRO A 370 37.45 1.32 4.46
C PRO A 370 35.99 1.35 4.01
N LEU A 371 35.42 0.16 3.78
CA LEU A 371 34.01 -0.02 3.42
C LEU A 371 33.04 0.13 4.60
N THR A 372 33.53 0.42 5.80
CA THR A 372 32.72 0.66 7.00
C THR A 372 33.19 1.91 7.73
N GLY A 373 32.28 2.58 8.42
CA GLY A 373 32.58 3.80 9.17
C GLY A 373 31.40 4.29 9.97
N ASN A 374 31.46 5.53 10.45
CA ASN A 374 30.40 6.16 11.22
C ASN A 374 30.10 7.57 10.69
N PHE A 375 28.82 7.90 10.54
CA PHE A 375 28.39 9.29 10.56
C PHE A 375 28.39 9.80 12.00
N ILE A 376 28.96 10.98 12.24
CA ILE A 376 28.85 11.65 13.54
C ILE A 376 27.82 12.76 13.41
N VAL A 377 26.67 12.57 14.05
CA VAL A 377 25.55 13.51 13.95
C VAL A 377 25.89 14.80 14.69
N GLN A 378 25.76 15.92 13.99
CA GLN A 378 25.90 17.26 14.53
C GLN A 378 24.79 18.14 13.95
N ASN A 379 24.01 18.78 14.83
CA ASN A 379 22.88 19.63 14.43
C ASN A 379 21.93 18.92 13.44
N ASN A 380 21.53 17.69 13.76
CA ASN A 380 20.66 16.85 12.93
C ASN A 380 21.22 16.47 11.55
N THR A 381 22.52 16.65 11.31
CA THR A 381 23.15 16.28 10.04
C THR A 381 24.54 15.65 10.23
N ALA A 382 25.00 14.88 9.26
CA ALA A 382 26.37 14.44 9.12
C ALA A 382 26.72 14.32 7.63
N SER A 383 27.99 14.44 7.28
CA SER A 383 28.42 14.27 5.89
C SER A 383 29.65 13.37 5.79
N LEU A 384 29.69 12.60 4.71
CA LEU A 384 30.78 11.72 4.33
C LEU A 384 31.10 11.97 2.86
N SER A 385 32.36 12.25 2.54
CA SER A 385 32.82 12.38 1.17
C SER A 385 33.75 11.22 0.84
N ILE A 386 33.49 10.57 -0.29
CA ILE A 386 34.24 9.41 -0.77
C ILE A 386 34.74 9.73 -2.19
N GLY A 387 36.06 9.72 -2.37
CA GLY A 387 36.67 9.77 -3.71
C GLY A 387 36.55 8.41 -4.40
N ILE A 388 36.26 8.43 -5.69
CA ILE A 388 36.28 7.22 -6.52
C ILE A 388 37.61 7.20 -7.27
N THR A 389 38.39 6.13 -7.13
CA THR A 389 39.64 5.94 -7.85
C THR A 389 39.35 5.93 -9.35
N GLY A 390 40.11 6.69 -10.13
CA GLY A 390 40.15 6.49 -11.58
C GLY A 390 41.37 5.68 -11.95
N ASP A 391 41.19 4.67 -12.80
CA ASP A 391 42.29 3.86 -13.29
C ASP A 391 42.17 3.56 -14.80
N ASN A 392 42.95 2.57 -15.26
CA ASN A 392 43.03 2.19 -16.67
C ASN A 392 42.47 0.79 -16.94
N LEU A 393 41.79 0.17 -15.96
CA LEU A 393 41.14 -1.12 -16.10
C LEU A 393 39.71 -0.91 -16.57
N THR A 394 39.32 -1.62 -17.63
CA THR A 394 37.94 -1.58 -18.13
C THR A 394 37.14 -2.67 -17.44
N GLU A 395 36.33 -2.26 -16.48
CA GLU A 395 35.55 -3.12 -15.58
C GLU A 395 34.03 -2.96 -15.83
N GLY A 396 33.64 -1.90 -16.53
CA GLY A 396 32.25 -1.55 -16.82
C GLY A 396 31.62 -0.71 -15.70
N ALA A 397 30.36 -0.30 -15.89
CA ALA A 397 29.68 0.50 -14.86
C ALA A 397 29.38 -0.33 -13.60
N GLU A 398 29.78 0.18 -12.44
CA GLU A 398 29.57 -0.46 -11.14
C GLU A 398 28.54 0.29 -10.28
N GLN A 399 28.12 -0.31 -9.17
CA GLN A 399 27.19 0.32 -8.23
C GLN A 399 27.79 0.36 -6.83
N ILE A 400 27.90 1.56 -6.26
CA ILE A 400 28.24 1.75 -4.85
C ILE A 400 26.97 1.93 -4.03
N THR A 401 26.80 1.11 -3.00
CA THR A 401 25.65 1.16 -2.10
C THR A 401 26.12 1.42 -0.67
N LEU A 402 25.66 2.51 -0.06
CA LEU A 402 25.86 2.81 1.36
C LEU A 402 24.59 2.50 2.14
N THR A 403 24.69 1.68 3.19
CA THR A 403 23.57 1.31 4.06
C THR A 403 23.92 1.59 5.52
N LEU A 404 22.99 2.17 6.29
CA LEU A 404 23.15 2.29 7.73
C LEU A 404 22.98 0.93 8.39
N ASN A 405 23.84 0.58 9.35
CA ASN A 405 23.83 -0.75 9.96
C ASN A 405 22.59 -1.01 10.82
N ASN A 406 21.87 0.04 11.22
CA ASN A 406 20.56 -0.06 11.87
C ASN A 406 19.40 -0.37 10.89
N GLY A 407 19.70 -0.46 9.58
CA GLY A 407 18.72 -0.72 8.52
C GLY A 407 17.79 0.45 8.19
N ALA A 408 17.98 1.62 8.80
CA ALA A 408 17.01 2.73 8.70
C ALA A 408 17.11 3.53 7.41
N ALA A 409 18.25 3.49 6.69
CA ALA A 409 18.42 4.16 5.40
C ALA A 409 19.47 3.47 4.52
N THR A 410 19.30 3.57 3.21
CA THR A 410 20.24 3.09 2.18
C THR A 410 20.27 4.02 0.98
N ARG A 411 21.39 4.09 0.27
CA ARG A 411 21.58 4.91 -0.92
C ARG A 411 22.55 4.23 -1.90
N THR A 412 22.12 4.10 -3.15
CA THR A 412 22.91 3.53 -4.25
C THR A 412 23.18 4.57 -5.33
N LEU A 413 24.40 4.57 -5.86
CA LEU A 413 24.83 5.39 -6.99
C LEU A 413 25.56 4.52 -8.01
N GLN A 414 25.50 4.91 -9.28
CA GLN A 414 26.31 4.30 -10.33
C GLN A 414 27.68 4.96 -10.40
N ILE A 415 28.73 4.15 -10.51
CA ILE A 415 30.07 4.58 -10.88
C ILE A 415 30.22 4.34 -12.39
N ASN A 416 30.53 5.39 -13.13
CA ASN A 416 30.82 5.29 -14.56
C ASN A 416 32.32 5.06 -14.74
N ASP A 417 32.65 3.92 -15.31
CA ASP A 417 33.98 3.60 -15.82
C ASP A 417 34.39 4.64 -16.87
N THR A 418 35.51 5.32 -16.60
CA THR A 418 36.11 6.32 -17.50
C THR A 418 37.37 5.80 -18.19
N SER A 419 37.78 4.57 -17.89
CA SER A 419 38.93 3.94 -18.52
C SER A 419 38.71 3.88 -20.03
N THR A 420 39.73 4.24 -20.77
CA THR A 420 39.79 3.97 -22.21
C THR A 420 40.57 2.67 -22.38
N ALA A 421 39.91 1.60 -22.81
CA ALA A 421 40.57 0.35 -23.15
C ALA A 421 41.78 0.63 -24.05
N ASN A 422 42.97 0.24 -23.58
CA ASN A 422 44.19 0.35 -24.37
C ASN A 422 44.09 -0.66 -25.52
N ASN A 423 43.67 -0.19 -26.71
CA ASN A 423 43.54 -1.04 -27.90
C ASN A 423 44.92 -1.57 -28.32
N ALA A 424 45.29 -2.74 -27.81
CA ALA A 424 46.35 -3.55 -28.40
C ALA A 424 45.83 -4.10 -29.74
N TYR A 425 46.19 -3.44 -30.85
CA TYR A 425 45.85 -3.90 -32.20
C TYR A 425 46.57 -5.23 -32.52
N TYR A 426 45.85 -6.35 -32.39
CA TYR A 426 46.27 -7.63 -32.98
C TYR A 426 45.93 -7.64 -34.48
N TYR A 427 46.91 -7.29 -35.30
CA TYR A 427 46.84 -7.54 -36.74
C TYR A 427 47.04 -9.05 -36.98
N ASP A 428 45.97 -9.83 -37.11
CA ASP A 428 46.07 -11.11 -37.85
C ASP A 428 45.87 -10.80 -39.33
N PRO A 429 46.92 -10.91 -40.17
CA PRO A 429 46.83 -10.49 -41.54
C PRO A 429 46.36 -11.67 -42.38
N HIS A 430 45.04 -11.80 -42.53
CA HIS A 430 44.44 -12.65 -43.56
C HIS A 430 45.01 -12.31 -44.96
N TRP A 431 45.44 -11.06 -45.17
CA TRP A 431 46.15 -10.62 -46.38
C TRP A 431 47.49 -11.33 -46.61
N TYR A 432 48.21 -11.75 -45.57
CA TYR A 432 49.47 -12.47 -45.77
C TYR A 432 49.19 -13.80 -46.47
N ASN A 433 48.17 -14.54 -46.06
CA ASN A 433 47.82 -15.81 -46.72
C ASN A 433 47.40 -15.58 -48.18
N GLU A 434 46.67 -14.50 -48.46
CA GLU A 434 46.21 -14.13 -49.81
C GLU A 434 47.36 -13.74 -50.77
N PHE A 435 48.42 -13.11 -50.26
CA PHE A 435 49.54 -12.59 -51.07
C PHE A 435 50.89 -13.32 -50.84
N SER A 436 50.93 -14.31 -49.95
CA SER A 436 52.14 -15.10 -49.58
C SER A 436 52.77 -15.83 -50.76
N SER A 437 51.96 -16.28 -51.71
CA SER A 437 52.40 -17.00 -52.90
C SER A 437 52.71 -16.08 -54.10
N THR A 438 52.45 -14.78 -53.97
CA THR A 438 52.64 -13.79 -55.05
C THR A 438 53.56 -12.65 -54.61
N TYR A 439 53.02 -11.56 -54.09
CA TYR A 439 53.75 -10.33 -53.79
C TYR A 439 54.68 -10.43 -52.56
N LEU A 440 54.45 -11.41 -51.69
CA LEU A 440 55.20 -11.60 -50.44
C LEU A 440 56.03 -12.89 -50.44
N ALA A 441 56.22 -13.50 -51.61
CA ALA A 441 56.97 -14.74 -51.75
C ALA A 441 58.39 -14.56 -51.17
N ASN A 442 58.79 -15.50 -50.29
CA ASN A 442 60.06 -15.53 -49.58
C ASN A 442 60.23 -14.53 -48.42
N ILE A 443 59.18 -13.82 -48.00
CA ILE A 443 59.19 -13.02 -46.77
C ILE A 443 58.53 -13.86 -45.65
N PRO A 444 59.24 -14.20 -44.55
CA PRO A 444 58.64 -14.92 -43.44
C PRO A 444 57.43 -14.17 -42.87
N LYS A 445 56.36 -14.90 -42.51
CA LYS A 445 55.10 -14.34 -42.00
C LYS A 445 55.34 -13.25 -40.98
N ASP A 446 56.07 -13.55 -39.90
CA ASP A 446 56.32 -12.60 -38.82
C ASP A 446 57.04 -11.31 -39.27
N SER A 447 57.90 -11.41 -40.28
CA SER A 447 58.59 -10.26 -40.88
C SER A 447 57.63 -9.41 -41.74
N ALA A 448 56.75 -10.06 -42.53
CA ALA A 448 55.72 -9.36 -43.28
C ALA A 448 54.71 -8.66 -42.36
N ILE A 449 54.33 -9.30 -41.25
CA ILE A 449 53.46 -8.73 -40.21
C ILE A 449 54.12 -7.48 -39.59
N ASN A 450 55.41 -7.57 -39.23
CA ASN A 450 56.14 -6.43 -38.67
C ASN A 450 56.30 -5.27 -39.67
N ILE A 451 56.55 -5.57 -40.95
CA ILE A 451 56.63 -4.55 -42.02
C ILE A 451 55.26 -3.87 -42.20
N GLY A 452 54.18 -4.64 -42.29
CA GLY A 452 52.82 -4.11 -42.41
C GLY A 452 52.42 -3.25 -41.21
N ARG A 453 52.77 -3.68 -39.99
CA ARG A 453 52.55 -2.91 -38.75
C ARG A 453 53.36 -1.62 -38.72
N THR A 454 54.61 -1.65 -39.19
CA THR A 454 55.49 -0.48 -39.25
C THR A 454 55.01 0.53 -40.28
N ILE A 455 54.61 0.09 -41.48
CA ILE A 455 54.03 0.94 -42.53
C ILE A 455 52.68 1.52 -42.09
N GLY A 456 51.80 0.70 -41.52
CA GLY A 456 50.50 1.12 -41.00
C GLY A 456 50.63 2.19 -39.90
N ASN A 457 51.53 1.98 -38.93
CA ASN A 457 51.80 2.95 -37.87
C ASN A 457 52.45 4.25 -38.39
N GLN A 458 53.23 4.21 -39.47
CA GLN A 458 53.86 5.41 -40.04
C GLN A 458 52.93 6.22 -40.95
N LEU A 459 51.98 5.57 -41.63
CA LEU A 459 51.09 6.22 -42.60
C LEU A 459 49.72 6.64 -42.01
N TYR A 460 49.27 6.04 -40.89
CA TYR A 460 47.92 6.24 -40.36
C TYR A 460 47.88 6.66 -38.88
N ARG A 461 46.75 7.20 -38.41
CA ARG A 461 46.38 7.38 -36.98
C ARG A 461 44.95 6.84 -36.72
N GLY A 462 44.73 6.25 -35.55
CA GLY A 462 43.46 5.59 -35.18
C GLY A 462 42.30 6.51 -34.75
N ASN A 463 41.09 5.95 -34.91
CA ASN A 463 39.78 6.18 -34.27
C ASN A 463 39.21 7.60 -34.04
N GLY A 464 39.31 8.51 -35.02
CA GLY A 464 38.40 9.66 -35.12
C GLY A 464 37.05 9.32 -35.79
N GLN A 465 35.95 9.90 -35.31
CA GLN A 465 34.70 9.99 -36.09
C GLN A 465 34.77 11.21 -37.00
N TYR A 466 34.17 11.12 -38.19
CA TYR A 466 33.78 12.32 -38.92
C TYR A 466 32.37 12.18 -39.48
N THR A 467 31.70 13.32 -39.60
CA THR A 467 30.36 13.45 -40.17
C THR A 467 30.49 13.95 -41.60
N ASN A 468 29.90 13.23 -42.56
CA ASN A 468 29.93 13.68 -43.95
C ASN A 468 28.94 14.84 -44.19
N ALA A 469 28.99 15.43 -45.39
CA ALA A 469 28.12 16.54 -45.78
C ALA A 469 26.61 16.21 -45.81
N LEU A 470 26.23 14.95 -45.52
CA LEU A 470 24.85 14.48 -45.38
C LEU A 470 24.45 14.25 -43.90
N GLY A 471 25.30 14.64 -42.94
CA GLY A 471 25.01 14.53 -41.51
C GLY A 471 25.23 13.14 -40.90
N GLN A 472 25.85 12.20 -41.64
CA GLN A 472 26.05 10.83 -41.18
C GLN A 472 27.45 10.63 -40.60
N THR A 473 27.53 10.01 -39.42
CA THR A 473 28.80 9.69 -38.76
C THR A 473 29.41 8.39 -39.28
N ARG A 474 30.69 8.42 -39.66
CA ARG A 474 31.45 7.27 -40.18
C ARG A 474 32.71 7.03 -39.34
N TYR A 475 33.16 5.77 -39.25
CA TYR A 475 34.34 5.33 -38.49
C TYR A 475 35.34 4.63 -39.43
N GLY A 476 36.60 5.06 -39.49
CA GLY A 476 37.66 4.45 -40.30
C GLY A 476 39.07 5.00 -40.00
N LEU A 477 40.13 4.23 -40.33
CA LEU A 477 41.54 4.65 -40.15
C LEU A 477 41.90 5.86 -41.05
N PHE A 478 42.56 6.89 -40.49
CA PHE A 478 42.94 8.12 -41.21
C PHE A 478 44.38 8.08 -41.73
N ARG A 479 44.62 8.51 -42.97
CA ARG A 479 45.97 8.80 -43.50
C ARG A 479 46.52 10.05 -42.83
N ARG A 480 47.81 10.05 -42.49
CA ARG A 480 48.51 11.26 -42.01
C ARG A 480 48.59 12.30 -43.15
N PRO A 481 48.31 13.60 -42.88
CA PRO A 481 48.47 14.65 -43.88
C PRO A 481 49.91 14.67 -44.45
N GLY A 482 50.05 14.62 -45.78
CA GLY A 482 51.34 14.73 -46.48
C GLY A 482 52.10 13.42 -46.81
N ALA A 483 51.58 12.24 -46.47
CA ALA A 483 52.24 10.97 -46.82
C ALA A 483 52.02 10.60 -48.31
N ALA A 484 53.01 10.05 -49.03
CA ALA A 484 52.90 9.56 -50.43
C ALA A 484 52.88 8.00 -50.49
N GLY A 485 52.12 7.40 -51.44
CA GLY A 485 51.97 5.93 -51.61
C GLY A 485 50.51 5.41 -51.62
N PRO A 486 50.26 4.13 -52.03
CA PRO A 486 48.91 3.54 -52.17
C PRO A 486 48.27 3.13 -50.83
N ALA A 487 46.94 3.17 -50.77
CA ALA A 487 46.13 2.80 -49.59
C ALA A 487 45.56 1.37 -49.74
N TYR A 488 45.48 0.62 -48.64
CA TYR A 488 44.74 -0.65 -48.58
C TYR A 488 43.88 -0.72 -47.32
N TRP A 489 42.79 -1.48 -47.38
CA TRP A 489 41.87 -1.77 -46.28
C TRP A 489 41.89 -3.27 -45.95
N THR A 490 41.69 -3.61 -44.67
CA THR A 490 41.18 -4.91 -44.22
C THR A 490 40.05 -4.70 -43.21
N GLU A 491 38.91 -5.36 -43.43
CA GLU A 491 37.77 -5.57 -42.50
C GLU A 491 38.21 -6.32 -41.21
N TYR A 492 37.50 -6.46 -40.08
CA TYR A 492 36.10 -6.35 -39.62
C TYR A 492 36.12 -6.11 -38.08
N TRP A 493 35.04 -5.61 -37.47
CA TRP A 493 34.84 -5.60 -36.01
C TRP A 493 34.21 -6.92 -35.53
N TYR A 494 34.79 -7.58 -34.53
CA TYR A 494 34.03 -8.41 -33.58
C TYR A 494 33.76 -7.56 -32.34
N ASN A 495 32.50 -7.43 -31.94
CA ASN A 495 32.17 -7.05 -30.57
C ASN A 495 31.76 -8.32 -29.83
N THR A 496 32.63 -8.79 -28.94
CA THR A 496 32.33 -9.86 -27.99
C THR A 496 31.55 -9.30 -26.81
N TYR A 497 30.25 -9.57 -26.75
CA TYR A 497 29.57 -9.80 -25.46
C TYR A 497 29.31 -11.30 -25.36
N ALA A 498 29.91 -11.90 -24.33
CA ALA A 498 29.88 -13.28 -23.88
C ALA A 498 28.85 -14.24 -24.53
N ALA A 499 29.36 -15.20 -25.31
CA ALA A 499 28.85 -16.57 -25.27
C ALA A 499 30.00 -17.46 -24.80
N SER A 500 29.92 -17.92 -23.56
CA SER A 500 30.77 -18.96 -23.03
C SER A 500 30.51 -20.27 -23.78
N GLY A 501 31.52 -20.78 -24.49
CA GLY A 501 31.52 -22.16 -25.00
C GLY A 501 32.21 -22.31 -26.37
N PRO A 502 33.04 -23.36 -26.58
CA PRO A 502 33.70 -23.59 -27.85
C PRO A 502 32.79 -24.43 -28.76
N SER A 503 32.29 -23.84 -29.84
CA SER A 503 31.94 -24.61 -31.05
C SER A 503 31.68 -23.67 -32.23
N ASP A 504 32.50 -23.86 -33.26
CA ASP A 504 32.29 -23.38 -34.63
C ASP A 504 30.86 -23.66 -35.13
N ASP A 505 30.13 -22.62 -35.52
CA ASP A 505 29.11 -22.73 -36.57
C ASP A 505 28.90 -21.35 -37.25
N ILE A 506 29.31 -21.26 -38.52
CA ILE A 506 29.42 -20.01 -39.29
C ILE A 506 28.15 -19.72 -40.12
N THR A 507 26.97 -20.18 -39.67
CA THR A 507 25.74 -20.15 -40.48
C THR A 507 24.66 -19.13 -40.07
N GLN A 508 24.92 -18.20 -39.14
CA GLN A 508 23.86 -17.29 -38.62
C GLN A 508 24.10 -15.76 -38.73
N HIS A 509 24.86 -15.28 -39.71
CA HIS A 509 25.02 -13.83 -39.92
C HIS A 509 24.66 -13.39 -41.35
N ALA A 510 23.35 -13.37 -41.66
CA ALA A 510 22.81 -13.01 -42.98
C ALA A 510 22.13 -11.62 -43.03
N SER A 511 22.61 -10.61 -42.29
CA SER A 511 22.02 -9.26 -42.38
C SER A 511 22.93 -8.12 -41.93
N TRP A 512 24.03 -7.89 -42.66
CA TRP A 512 24.82 -6.64 -42.56
C TRP A 512 25.09 -6.08 -43.97
N PRO A 513 25.07 -4.75 -44.17
CA PRO A 513 25.04 -4.14 -45.50
C PRO A 513 26.34 -4.38 -46.28
N ALA A 514 26.18 -4.69 -47.57
CA ALA A 514 27.24 -4.97 -48.53
C ALA A 514 28.28 -3.84 -48.65
N PHE A 515 29.57 -4.19 -48.58
CA PHE A 515 30.68 -3.30 -48.95
C PHE A 515 31.18 -3.62 -50.37
N THR A 516 31.27 -2.58 -51.19
CA THR A 516 31.81 -2.64 -52.56
C THR A 516 33.34 -2.57 -52.53
N ARG A 517 34.04 -3.55 -53.12
CA ARG A 517 35.50 -3.50 -53.32
C ARG A 517 35.82 -2.75 -54.61
N VAL A 518 36.55 -1.64 -54.54
CA VAL A 518 37.10 -0.91 -55.71
C VAL A 518 38.61 -0.82 -55.57
N PHE A 519 39.34 -1.29 -56.60
CA PHE A 519 40.80 -1.10 -56.73
C PHE A 519 41.09 0.03 -57.73
N PHE A 520 42.04 0.92 -57.38
CA PHE A 520 42.73 1.77 -58.35
C PHE A 520 44.24 1.50 -58.28
N SER A 521 44.90 1.49 -59.45
CA SER A 521 46.29 1.11 -59.66
C SER A 521 47.19 2.30 -60.04
N SER A 522 48.50 2.03 -59.94
CA SER A 522 49.70 2.80 -60.35
C SER A 522 50.24 3.83 -59.35
N ALA A 523 51.34 3.48 -58.68
CA ALA A 523 52.26 4.44 -58.09
C ALA A 523 53.47 4.58 -59.01
N ASP A 524 53.85 5.82 -59.33
CA ASP A 524 55.10 6.16 -60.01
C ASP A 524 56.28 5.88 -59.06
N ALA A 525 57.21 5.04 -59.48
CA ALA A 525 58.37 4.64 -58.68
C ALA A 525 59.42 5.76 -58.53
N SER A 526 59.28 6.90 -59.23
CA SER A 526 60.18 8.05 -59.12
C SER A 526 60.15 8.76 -57.74
N GLN A 527 59.18 8.44 -56.89
CA GLN A 527 58.97 9.08 -55.58
C GLN A 527 59.37 8.25 -54.35
N TRP A 528 60.04 7.10 -54.53
CA TRP A 528 60.56 6.33 -53.41
C TRP A 528 61.92 6.88 -52.96
N PRO A 529 62.18 7.08 -51.65
CA PRO A 529 63.47 7.57 -51.19
C PRO A 529 64.60 6.58 -51.57
N PRO A 530 65.78 7.06 -52.02
CA PRO A 530 66.92 6.18 -52.26
C PRO A 530 67.37 5.54 -50.94
N GLY A 531 67.52 4.22 -50.90
CA GLY A 531 68.13 3.51 -49.76
C GLY A 531 67.20 2.62 -48.93
N PHE A 532 66.22 1.95 -49.54
CA PHE A 532 65.48 0.90 -48.83
C PHE A 532 66.39 -0.30 -48.56
N THR A 533 66.86 -0.43 -47.32
CA THR A 533 67.66 -1.57 -46.85
C THR A 533 66.94 -2.28 -45.72
N VAL A 534 66.93 -3.62 -45.76
CA VAL A 534 66.52 -4.44 -44.62
C VAL A 534 67.79 -4.97 -43.97
N ASN A 535 67.96 -4.71 -42.66
CA ASN A 535 69.18 -5.03 -41.91
C ASN A 535 70.48 -4.49 -42.54
N GLY A 536 70.43 -3.30 -43.13
CA GLY A 536 71.61 -2.61 -43.67
C GLY A 536 72.14 -3.13 -45.01
N GLN A 537 71.41 -4.00 -45.71
CA GLN A 537 71.76 -4.42 -47.08
C GLN A 537 70.67 -4.00 -48.10
N PRO A 538 71.03 -3.40 -49.25
CA PRO A 538 70.10 -3.12 -50.34
C PRO A 538 69.61 -4.42 -51.01
N ILE A 539 68.33 -4.50 -51.35
CA ILE A 539 67.75 -5.66 -52.06
C ILE A 539 68.17 -5.60 -53.55
N PRO A 540 68.92 -6.58 -54.10
CA PRO A 540 69.29 -6.56 -55.51
C PRO A 540 68.10 -6.92 -56.43
N ASN A 541 67.98 -6.21 -57.57
CA ASN A 541 67.16 -6.55 -58.77
C ASN A 541 65.66 -6.18 -58.83
N ILE A 542 65.19 -5.14 -58.14
CA ILE A 542 63.81 -4.61 -58.37
C ILE A 542 63.61 -4.00 -59.76
N GLN A 543 64.67 -3.52 -60.43
CA GLN A 543 64.52 -2.72 -61.66
C GLN A 543 64.31 -3.52 -62.96
N THR A 544 64.61 -4.83 -63.03
CA THR A 544 64.79 -5.50 -64.33
C THR A 544 63.60 -6.32 -64.85
N ASN A 545 62.53 -6.55 -64.07
CA ASN A 545 61.41 -7.44 -64.47
C ASN A 545 60.04 -6.77 -64.61
N TRP A 546 59.96 -5.44 -64.58
CA TRP A 546 58.69 -4.75 -64.39
C TRP A 546 57.85 -4.57 -65.67
N GLU A 547 58.48 -4.45 -66.85
CA GLU A 547 57.76 -4.28 -68.12
C GLU A 547 56.83 -5.47 -68.44
N SER A 548 57.18 -6.68 -68.00
CA SER A 548 56.42 -7.92 -68.25
C SER A 548 55.12 -8.03 -67.45
N TYR A 549 55.02 -7.36 -66.29
CA TYR A 549 53.80 -7.38 -65.45
C TYR A 549 52.76 -6.33 -65.88
N ARG A 550 53.20 -5.27 -66.56
CA ARG A 550 52.38 -4.15 -66.98
C ARG A 550 51.41 -4.51 -68.11
N THR A 551 51.84 -5.31 -69.07
CA THR A 551 51.05 -5.69 -70.25
C THR A 551 49.94 -6.69 -69.95
N THR A 552 49.97 -7.35 -68.80
CA THR A 552 48.99 -8.37 -68.41
C THR A 552 47.72 -7.80 -67.76
N ILE A 553 47.75 -6.54 -67.30
CA ILE A 553 46.67 -5.93 -66.50
C ILE A 553 45.72 -5.07 -67.35
N GLN A 554 46.14 -4.58 -68.52
CA GLN A 554 45.31 -3.68 -69.35
C GLN A 554 44.12 -4.36 -70.06
N ASN A 555 44.04 -5.70 -70.10
CA ASN A 555 43.06 -6.43 -70.93
C ASN A 555 42.07 -7.31 -70.15
N LYS A 556 41.67 -6.98 -68.92
CA LYS A 556 40.60 -7.71 -68.20
C LYS A 556 39.31 -6.89 -68.07
N ALA A 557 38.18 -7.52 -68.45
CA ALA A 557 36.84 -6.94 -68.43
C ALA A 557 36.32 -6.66 -67.00
N PHE A 558 35.46 -5.64 -66.87
CA PHE A 558 34.79 -5.26 -65.63
C PHE A 558 33.33 -5.77 -65.60
N ILE A 559 32.81 -6.09 -64.41
CA ILE A 559 31.42 -6.48 -64.17
C ILE A 559 30.76 -5.36 -63.37
N SER A 560 29.61 -4.85 -63.84
CA SER A 560 28.71 -4.01 -63.04
C SER A 560 27.42 -4.80 -62.75
N GLY A 561 27.09 -5.00 -61.48
CA GLY A 561 25.81 -5.55 -61.04
C GLY A 561 25.29 -4.72 -59.87
N ASP A 562 23.98 -4.48 -59.83
CA ASP A 562 23.26 -3.61 -58.89
C ASP A 562 22.90 -4.29 -57.54
N GLY A 563 23.43 -5.49 -57.30
CA GLY A 563 23.53 -6.05 -55.95
C GLY A 563 22.24 -6.62 -55.37
N VAL A 564 21.33 -7.17 -56.19
CA VAL A 564 20.16 -7.91 -55.68
C VAL A 564 20.00 -9.25 -56.40
N GLY A 565 20.18 -10.36 -55.65
CA GLY A 565 19.81 -11.72 -56.06
C GLY A 565 20.77 -12.81 -55.57
N ASP A 566 20.20 -13.93 -55.08
CA ASP A 566 20.94 -15.15 -54.72
C ASP A 566 21.71 -15.68 -55.92
N PHE A 567 22.98 -15.99 -55.69
CA PHE A 567 24.00 -16.50 -56.61
C PHE A 567 23.50 -17.04 -57.98
N GLY A 568 23.74 -16.25 -59.03
CA GLY A 568 23.98 -16.80 -60.36
C GLY A 568 23.01 -16.36 -61.46
N ASN A 569 23.11 -15.09 -61.88
CA ASN A 569 22.90 -14.78 -63.30
C ASN A 569 24.04 -13.87 -63.76
N ARG A 570 24.84 -14.33 -64.72
CA ARG A 570 25.86 -13.48 -65.37
C ARG A 570 25.11 -12.45 -66.22
N GLY A 571 24.91 -11.25 -65.68
CA GLY A 571 24.40 -10.13 -66.44
C GLY A 571 25.30 -9.84 -67.65
N THR A 572 24.69 -9.86 -68.83
CA THR A 572 25.27 -9.47 -70.13
C THR A 572 25.64 -7.98 -70.11
N PRO A 573 26.69 -7.54 -70.82
CA PRO A 573 27.11 -6.13 -70.82
C PRO A 573 26.08 -5.27 -71.57
N VAL A 574 25.51 -4.25 -70.93
CA VAL A 574 24.62 -3.29 -71.62
C VAL A 574 24.94 -1.84 -71.26
N SER A 575 25.04 -1.04 -72.32
CA SER A 575 25.29 0.40 -72.35
C SER A 575 24.03 1.23 -72.06
N GLN A 576 24.23 2.31 -71.30
CA GLN A 576 23.38 3.47 -70.93
C GLN A 576 22.00 3.67 -71.59
N THR A 577 20.94 3.84 -70.78
CA THR A 577 19.93 4.95 -70.82
C THR A 577 18.92 4.89 -69.63
N PRO A 578 18.32 6.01 -69.14
CA PRO A 578 17.54 6.09 -67.88
C PRO A 578 15.98 6.07 -68.08
N PRO A 579 15.13 6.04 -67.01
CA PRO A 579 14.29 4.92 -66.54
C PRO A 579 12.78 4.98 -66.94
N SER A 580 12.01 3.92 -66.66
CA SER A 580 10.54 3.99 -66.54
C SER A 580 10.02 3.30 -65.28
N SER A 581 9.06 3.96 -64.63
CA SER A 581 8.44 3.70 -63.31
C SER A 581 7.98 2.24 -63.06
N PRO A 582 8.09 1.72 -61.83
CA PRO A 582 7.65 0.37 -61.48
C PRO A 582 6.12 0.28 -61.33
N SER A 583 5.54 -0.85 -61.73
CA SER A 583 4.17 -1.26 -61.38
C SER A 583 4.17 -1.96 -60.01
N PRO A 584 3.19 -1.72 -59.12
CA PRO A 584 3.18 -2.24 -57.75
C PRO A 584 2.88 -3.75 -57.69
N PRO A 585 3.42 -4.50 -56.70
CA PRO A 585 3.14 -5.93 -56.51
C PRO A 585 1.73 -6.22 -56.00
N SER A 586 1.26 -7.44 -56.26
CA SER A 586 -0.12 -7.82 -56.52
C SER A 586 -0.89 -8.49 -55.38
N GLU A 587 -0.68 -8.15 -54.11
CA GLU A 587 -1.65 -8.48 -53.04
C GLU A 587 -1.72 -7.35 -52.00
N SER A 588 -2.93 -6.87 -51.70
CA SER A 588 -3.16 -5.83 -50.71
C SER A 588 -2.75 -6.33 -49.32
N PHE A 589 -1.77 -5.68 -48.71
CA PHE A 589 -1.29 -5.97 -47.36
C PHE A 589 -2.43 -5.89 -46.35
N ALA A 590 -2.70 -6.99 -45.64
CA ALA A 590 -3.77 -7.08 -44.64
C ALA A 590 -3.22 -7.59 -43.30
N PHE A 591 -3.76 -7.07 -42.19
CA PHE A 591 -3.31 -7.45 -40.85
C PHE A 591 -4.43 -7.43 -39.80
N THR A 592 -4.26 -8.19 -38.71
CA THR A 592 -5.15 -8.18 -37.54
C THR A 592 -4.41 -7.71 -36.29
N VAL A 593 -5.13 -7.14 -35.32
CA VAL A 593 -4.55 -6.62 -34.07
C VAL A 593 -5.25 -7.28 -32.88
N THR A 594 -4.46 -7.89 -32.00
CA THR A 594 -4.94 -8.58 -30.78
C THR A 594 -4.32 -7.97 -29.53
N PRO A 595 -5.08 -7.69 -28.45
CA PRO A 595 -6.53 -7.87 -28.34
C PRO A 595 -7.34 -6.89 -29.21
N ALA A 596 -8.53 -7.32 -29.63
CA ALA A 596 -9.43 -6.51 -30.46
C ALA A 596 -10.07 -5.34 -29.67
N SER A 597 -10.20 -5.48 -28.35
CA SER A 597 -10.73 -4.44 -27.46
C SER A 597 -9.91 -3.15 -27.49
N GLY A 598 -10.58 -2.04 -27.17
CA GLY A 598 -9.94 -0.73 -26.95
C GLY A 598 -9.19 -0.65 -25.61
N MET A 599 -8.65 0.51 -25.31
CA MET A 599 -7.91 0.78 -24.08
C MET A 599 -8.81 1.57 -23.12
N ASN A 600 -9.42 0.93 -22.12
CA ASN A 600 -10.22 1.63 -21.11
C ASN A 600 -9.58 1.50 -19.73
N PHE A 601 -9.44 2.61 -19.01
CA PHE A 601 -8.95 2.62 -17.64
C PHE A 601 -10.01 3.17 -16.68
N ASN A 602 -10.59 2.28 -15.87
CA ASN A 602 -11.32 2.64 -14.64
C ASN A 602 -10.45 2.28 -13.42
N VAL A 603 -9.19 2.72 -13.42
CA VAL A 603 -8.24 2.35 -12.37
C VAL A 603 -8.26 3.46 -11.29
N PRO A 604 -8.55 3.14 -10.01
CA PRO A 604 -8.71 4.15 -8.95
C PRO A 604 -7.41 4.88 -8.54
N ILE A 605 -6.25 4.48 -9.03
CA ILE A 605 -4.94 4.94 -8.55
C ILE A 605 -3.85 4.75 -9.62
N SER A 606 -3.28 5.84 -10.14
CA SER A 606 -1.83 5.99 -10.36
C SER A 606 -1.48 7.35 -10.98
N GLN A 607 -0.51 8.05 -10.39
CA GLN A 607 0.46 8.84 -11.16
C GLN A 607 1.47 7.87 -11.80
N GLY A 608 1.82 8.03 -13.08
CA GLY A 608 2.86 7.22 -13.73
C GLY A 608 2.60 6.79 -15.18
N MET A 609 3.43 5.86 -15.66
CA MET A 609 3.36 5.30 -17.02
C MET A 609 2.49 4.05 -17.07
N VAL A 610 1.49 4.03 -17.95
CA VAL A 610 0.68 2.85 -18.21
C VAL A 610 1.00 2.28 -19.59
N THR A 611 1.15 0.96 -19.69
CA THR A 611 1.56 0.27 -20.92
C THR A 611 0.50 -0.73 -21.37
N PHE A 612 0.14 -0.67 -22.65
CA PHE A 612 -0.70 -1.66 -23.33
C PHE A 612 0.06 -2.35 -24.43
N ASN A 613 -0.02 -3.68 -24.44
CA ASN A 613 0.64 -4.50 -25.45
C ASN A 613 -0.38 -5.00 -26.46
N PHE A 614 -0.03 -4.89 -27.74
CA PHE A 614 -0.79 -5.45 -28.86
C PHE A 614 0.12 -6.31 -29.73
N THR A 615 -0.46 -7.31 -30.37
CA THR A 615 0.18 -8.12 -31.40
C THR A 615 -0.47 -7.82 -32.74
N VAL A 616 0.32 -7.41 -33.72
CA VAL A 616 -0.09 -7.20 -35.11
C VAL A 616 0.35 -8.41 -35.93
N THR A 617 -0.58 -9.10 -36.57
CA THR A 617 -0.32 -10.29 -37.38
C THR A 617 -0.71 -10.03 -38.83
N CYS A 618 0.22 -10.24 -39.77
CA CYS A 618 -0.04 -10.11 -41.20
C CYS A 618 -0.87 -11.30 -41.70
N THR A 619 -2.06 -11.04 -42.22
CA THR A 619 -3.00 -12.06 -42.67
C THR A 619 -2.93 -12.33 -44.17
N ALA A 620 -2.47 -11.36 -44.98
CA ALA A 620 -2.23 -11.54 -46.42
C ALA A 620 -1.23 -10.49 -46.95
N GLY A 621 -0.55 -10.81 -48.06
CA GLY A 621 0.41 -9.93 -48.71
C GLY A 621 1.71 -9.67 -47.93
N SER A 622 2.47 -8.68 -48.39
CA SER A 622 3.69 -8.18 -47.75
C SER A 622 3.67 -6.66 -47.79
N GLY A 623 3.97 -6.01 -46.68
CA GLY A 623 3.88 -4.56 -46.57
C GLY A 623 4.38 -4.05 -45.23
N SER A 624 4.09 -2.80 -44.94
CA SER A 624 4.43 -2.19 -43.66
C SER A 624 3.24 -1.51 -43.02
N PHE A 625 3.22 -1.51 -41.70
CA PHE A 625 2.28 -0.73 -40.91
C PHE A 625 3.03 0.27 -40.03
N THR A 626 2.42 1.41 -39.81
CA THR A 626 2.88 2.45 -38.89
C THR A 626 1.94 2.49 -37.70
N ALA A 627 2.49 2.25 -36.51
CA ALA A 627 1.77 2.49 -35.27
C ALA A 627 2.12 3.89 -34.78
N GLN A 628 1.13 4.77 -34.61
CA GLN A 628 1.36 6.16 -34.24
C GLN A 628 0.27 6.76 -33.36
N GLU A 629 0.63 7.77 -32.56
CA GLU A 629 -0.35 8.65 -31.95
C GLU A 629 -1.12 9.43 -33.02
N THR A 630 -2.41 9.64 -32.79
CA THR A 630 -3.30 10.40 -33.70
C THR A 630 -4.00 11.56 -33.00
N SER A 631 -4.28 11.43 -31.70
CA SER A 631 -4.73 12.54 -30.87
C SER A 631 -4.32 12.35 -29.41
N ARG A 632 -3.96 13.45 -28.74
CA ARG A 632 -3.72 13.50 -27.29
C ARG A 632 -3.79 14.95 -26.78
N PRO A 633 -4.02 15.15 -25.47
CA PRO A 633 -3.72 16.42 -24.81
C PRO A 633 -2.20 16.62 -24.75
N THR A 634 -1.72 17.83 -25.02
CA THR A 634 -0.29 18.18 -25.02
C THR A 634 0.40 17.89 -23.68
N ILE A 635 -0.35 17.98 -22.57
CA ILE A 635 0.13 17.73 -21.21
C ILE A 635 0.31 16.24 -20.86
N ILE A 636 -0.14 15.32 -21.72
CA ILE A 636 -0.01 13.87 -21.52
C ILE A 636 0.97 13.31 -22.54
N PRO A 637 2.24 13.05 -22.15
CA PRO A 637 3.21 12.38 -23.01
C PRO A 637 2.82 10.92 -23.27
N VAL A 638 3.13 10.44 -24.47
CA VAL A 638 2.87 9.06 -24.88
C VAL A 638 4.04 8.47 -25.67
N ALA A 639 4.05 7.16 -25.89
CA ALA A 639 5.07 6.50 -26.71
C ALA A 639 4.56 5.26 -27.44
N VAL A 640 5.18 4.94 -28.58
CA VAL A 640 5.08 3.67 -29.31
C VAL A 640 6.43 2.95 -29.19
N ASP A 641 6.48 1.87 -28.42
CA ASP A 641 7.72 1.22 -27.96
C ASP A 641 8.71 2.22 -27.31
N ASN A 642 9.72 2.64 -28.09
CA ASN A 642 10.80 3.54 -27.70
C ASN A 642 10.79 4.83 -28.56
N SER A 643 9.69 5.09 -29.28
CA SER A 643 9.43 6.33 -29.99
C SER A 643 8.50 7.19 -29.14
N PHE A 644 9.02 8.28 -28.60
CA PHE A 644 8.35 9.09 -27.57
C PHE A 644 7.78 10.38 -28.16
N SER A 645 6.68 10.86 -27.58
CA SER A 645 6.09 12.14 -27.90
C SER A 645 6.75 13.30 -27.13
N THR A 646 6.41 14.55 -27.49
CA THR A 646 6.80 15.69 -26.64
C THR A 646 6.34 15.57 -25.20
N GLY A 647 7.22 16.00 -24.30
CA GLY A 647 6.99 16.02 -22.85
C GLY A 647 7.34 14.71 -22.14
N PHE A 648 7.72 13.65 -22.87
CA PHE A 648 8.21 12.42 -22.23
C PHE A 648 9.54 12.72 -21.51
N PRO A 649 9.81 12.17 -20.31
CA PRO A 649 11.02 12.50 -19.55
C PRO A 649 12.29 12.39 -20.40
N GLY A 650 12.95 13.53 -20.65
CA GLY A 650 14.19 13.61 -21.43
C GLY A 650 14.05 13.96 -22.93
N GLN A 651 12.84 14.19 -23.46
CA GLN A 651 12.65 14.66 -24.85
C GLN A 651 12.15 16.10 -24.94
N THR A 652 12.82 16.92 -25.76
CA THR A 652 12.61 18.37 -25.88
C THR A 652 12.15 18.85 -27.27
N THR A 653 11.83 17.95 -28.20
CA THR A 653 11.40 18.29 -29.58
C THR A 653 10.05 17.65 -29.92
N ASP A 654 9.14 18.43 -30.55
CA ASP A 654 7.79 18.01 -30.98
C ASP A 654 7.81 16.81 -31.91
N ASN A 655 7.72 15.62 -31.30
CA ASN A 655 7.64 14.35 -31.98
C ASN A 655 6.26 13.74 -31.80
N VAL A 656 5.70 13.23 -32.90
CA VAL A 656 4.58 12.29 -32.90
C VAL A 656 5.16 10.93 -32.54
N ALA A 657 4.69 10.29 -31.46
CA ALA A 657 5.10 8.93 -31.15
C ALA A 657 4.67 8.00 -32.29
N SER A 658 5.62 7.60 -33.13
CA SER A 658 5.36 6.83 -34.35
C SER A 658 6.49 5.84 -34.64
N LYS A 659 6.13 4.65 -35.10
CA LYS A 659 7.10 3.61 -35.49
C LYS A 659 6.52 2.72 -36.59
N THR A 660 7.32 2.51 -37.63
CA THR A 660 6.95 1.70 -38.80
C THR A 660 7.61 0.33 -38.75
N TYR A 661 6.86 -0.70 -39.11
CA TYR A 661 7.29 -2.08 -39.11
C TYR A 661 6.90 -2.76 -40.42
N ALA A 662 7.79 -3.56 -40.98
CA ALA A 662 7.50 -4.41 -42.13
C ALA A 662 7.05 -5.81 -41.65
N LEU A 663 6.07 -6.39 -42.35
CA LEU A 663 5.61 -7.76 -42.16
C LEU A 663 5.29 -8.41 -43.50
N THR A 664 5.51 -9.72 -43.57
CA THR A 664 5.01 -10.59 -44.63
C THR A 664 3.97 -11.56 -44.06
N ALA A 665 3.11 -12.13 -44.91
CA ALA A 665 2.04 -13.05 -44.50
C ALA A 665 2.51 -14.11 -43.48
N GLY A 666 1.75 -14.25 -42.39
CA GLY A 666 2.05 -15.18 -41.29
C GLY A 666 2.96 -14.62 -40.18
N GLN A 667 3.66 -13.50 -40.42
CA GLN A 667 4.49 -12.87 -39.38
C GLN A 667 3.65 -12.08 -38.38
N SER A 668 4.10 -12.07 -37.13
CA SER A 668 3.50 -11.29 -36.04
C SER A 668 4.52 -10.38 -35.38
N ARG A 669 4.08 -9.22 -34.89
CA ARG A 669 4.92 -8.28 -34.15
C ARG A 669 4.21 -7.74 -32.93
N ALA A 670 4.88 -7.81 -31.79
CA ALA A 670 4.45 -7.15 -30.57
C ALA A 670 4.79 -5.65 -30.64
N ILE A 671 3.85 -4.82 -30.20
CA ILE A 671 4.00 -3.37 -30.07
C ILE A 671 3.43 -2.94 -28.71
N ALA A 672 4.02 -1.88 -28.13
CA ALA A 672 3.56 -1.32 -26.86
C ALA A 672 3.14 0.15 -27.04
N PHE A 673 1.92 0.48 -26.59
CA PHE A 673 1.46 1.86 -26.41
C PHE A 673 1.61 2.26 -24.95
N LYS A 674 2.32 3.36 -24.70
CA LYS A 674 2.62 3.87 -23.36
C LYS A 674 1.99 5.24 -23.18
N ILE A 675 1.32 5.46 -22.06
CA ILE A 675 0.68 6.74 -21.70
C ILE A 675 1.26 7.19 -20.36
N TYR A 676 1.81 8.39 -20.30
CA TYR A 676 2.40 8.96 -19.09
C TYR A 676 1.53 10.12 -18.61
N ALA A 677 0.84 9.95 -17.48
CA ALA A 677 0.02 11.00 -16.91
C ALA A 677 0.79 11.74 -15.80
N GLY A 678 1.38 12.88 -16.15
CA GLY A 678 2.07 13.75 -15.19
C GLY A 678 1.15 14.73 -14.46
N ALA A 679 -0.15 14.78 -14.80
CA ALA A 679 -1.12 15.72 -14.24
C ALA A 679 -2.46 15.06 -13.91
N VAL A 680 -3.05 15.49 -12.79
CA VAL A 680 -4.38 15.05 -12.30
C VAL A 680 -5.47 15.59 -13.22
N GLY A 681 -6.41 14.74 -13.64
CA GLY A 681 -7.51 15.13 -14.52
C GLY A 681 -8.11 13.96 -15.29
N THR A 682 -9.19 14.21 -16.03
CA THR A 682 -9.80 13.23 -16.94
C THR A 682 -9.33 13.52 -18.35
N TRP A 683 -8.65 12.55 -18.96
CA TRP A 683 -7.99 12.72 -20.25
C TRP A 683 -8.30 11.55 -21.17
N SER A 684 -8.28 11.81 -22.48
CA SER A 684 -8.46 10.80 -23.52
C SER A 684 -7.62 11.13 -24.75
N GLY A 685 -7.35 10.12 -25.57
CA GLY A 685 -6.62 10.26 -26.82
C GLY A 685 -6.70 8.98 -27.65
N THR A 686 -5.97 8.93 -28.77
CA THR A 686 -6.06 7.83 -29.73
C THR A 686 -4.71 7.48 -30.34
N PHE A 687 -4.47 6.18 -30.55
CA PHE A 687 -3.43 5.64 -31.41
C PHE A 687 -4.07 5.00 -32.65
N ALA A 688 -3.33 4.94 -33.74
CA ALA A 688 -3.72 4.19 -34.93
C ALA A 688 -2.59 3.27 -35.38
N ILE A 689 -2.98 2.10 -35.89
CA ILE A 689 -2.13 1.17 -36.61
C ILE A 689 -2.59 1.27 -38.06
N LEU A 690 -1.79 1.97 -38.87
CA LEU A 690 -2.08 2.34 -40.25
C LEU A 690 -1.26 1.46 -41.18
N GLU A 691 -1.82 0.98 -42.28
CA GLU A 691 -0.97 0.57 -43.39
C GLU A 691 -0.11 1.78 -43.86
N ALA A 692 1.20 1.59 -44.02
CA ALA A 692 2.16 2.66 -44.24
C ALA A 692 1.98 3.39 -45.60
N THR A 693 1.29 2.77 -46.56
CA THR A 693 0.92 3.40 -47.84
C THR A 693 -0.26 4.38 -47.70
N GLY A 694 -0.95 4.36 -46.55
CA GLY A 694 -2.13 5.18 -46.27
C GLY A 694 -3.40 4.77 -47.01
N ALA A 695 -3.34 3.70 -47.83
CA ALA A 695 -4.42 3.29 -48.73
C ALA A 695 -5.31 2.14 -48.20
N GLY A 696 -4.96 1.52 -47.05
CA GLY A 696 -5.68 0.35 -46.54
C GLY A 696 -6.03 0.39 -45.07
N GLN A 697 -5.95 -0.77 -44.41
CA GLN A 697 -6.61 -1.02 -43.12
C GLN A 697 -6.09 -0.10 -42.00
N VAL A 698 -7.01 0.60 -41.33
CA VAL A 698 -6.72 1.45 -40.16
C VAL A 698 -7.38 0.87 -38.92
N VAL A 699 -6.58 0.48 -37.93
CA VAL A 699 -7.10 0.03 -36.63
C VAL A 699 -6.82 1.10 -35.58
N SER A 700 -7.88 1.78 -35.14
CA SER A 700 -7.79 2.82 -34.10
C SER A 700 -7.96 2.22 -32.70
N LYS A 701 -7.12 2.66 -31.76
CA LYS A 701 -7.18 2.30 -30.34
C LYS A 701 -7.31 3.58 -29.51
N GLY A 702 -8.52 3.86 -29.06
CA GLY A 702 -8.80 4.97 -28.14
C GLY A 702 -8.42 4.61 -26.72
N TRP A 703 -7.92 5.60 -25.98
CA TRP A 703 -7.67 5.54 -24.55
C TRP A 703 -8.40 6.66 -23.81
N GLY A 704 -8.84 6.40 -22.58
CA GLY A 704 -9.50 7.39 -21.72
C GLY A 704 -9.58 6.94 -20.27
N GLY A 705 -9.49 7.89 -19.34
CA GLY A 705 -9.55 7.62 -17.90
C GLY A 705 -9.40 8.87 -17.03
N THR A 706 -9.63 8.72 -15.72
CA THR A 706 -9.41 9.77 -14.71
C THR A 706 -8.16 9.48 -13.91
N PHE A 707 -7.22 10.42 -13.90
CA PHE A 707 -5.97 10.37 -13.14
C PHE A 707 -6.13 11.21 -11.86
N ARG A 708 -5.78 10.64 -10.69
CA ARG A 708 -5.88 11.28 -9.37
C ARG A 708 -4.50 11.62 -8.81
N ALA A 709 -4.44 12.50 -7.80
CA ALA A 709 -3.22 12.71 -7.02
C ALA A 709 -2.94 11.44 -6.20
N GLY A 710 -1.75 10.85 -6.38
CA GLY A 710 -1.36 9.60 -5.74
C GLY A 710 0.00 9.16 -6.21
#